data_AF-A0A5C8ZQ52-F1
#
_entry.id   AF-A0A5C8ZQ52-F1
#
_cell.length_a   1.000
_cell.length_b   1.000
_cell.length_c   1.000
_cell.angle_alpha   90.00
_cell.angle_beta   90.00
_cell.angle_gamma   90.00
#
_symmetry.space_group_name_H-M   'P 1'
#
loop_
_entity.id
_entity.type
_entity.pdbx_description
1 polymer ?
#
loop_
_entity_poly.entity_id
_entity_poly.type
_entity_poly.pdbx_seq_one_letter_code
_entity_poly.pdbx_strand_id
1 'polypeptide(L)'
;MSYIRLQKDADGIVELIFDQPGKSVNVMGDEYAEAMPKALDELEAMQGEIAGVYIRSGKPGQFFAGGDITKMLEMDLNPSPQERQQMFEALLQSKEPLRRLESLGVPVAVGINGAALGGGYEIALACHYRIALDDAKVQIGLPEAMLGLMPGAGGVVRLVRLLGMEKALPLIAQGKRLRAPRALEAGLVHELAESEEAMAARAKAWIRANPEAKQPWEQTDYQMPGGLPGDDATQGLTYFGPVNVMNQTRGNMPAQQVIFAAVVDTARVDYDTAHKVEARYFQRLLLDQVSRNMMTTFFVQMNQLDAGASRPKGVEKRQVKKLGILGAGVMGAGIAFNAAKVGIEVVLKDLDQQRADKGKAYAIKACERDRRLDEVASEALLARIHSTGNAADLAGCDLVIEAVFEDREIKAAVTRETEAALGDNAIFASNTSSLPITELAGASVRPQNFIGMHFFSPAERMPLVEIITGEQTSDEALALTFDLAQQLGKKPIVVRDAPGFFTTRVIGQTITQGQRMLAEGVNPALIENAAAFNGSPMGPLETLDSISIETAYHGMQQRKKDAEARGEAFENAPESEVIRVMIEDCQRKGQQAGGGFYDYDEKGRKIATWPGLKDRFAPHGYTDIPYEDVRDRLLFPQVLEAIRIMEEGVLTSVADGNIGSIMGIGFPPHTGGVFQCVNAYGAKAFARRASELAARYGQAFAPPQLLLDMAERDEQFR
;
A
#
# COMPACT_ATOMS: atom_id res chain seq x y z
N MET A 1 -27.31 -11.21 22.42
CA MET A 1 -27.22 -12.22 21.34
C MET A 1 -25.86 -12.87 21.47
N SER A 2 -25.74 -14.19 21.27
CA SER A 2 -24.44 -14.88 21.28
C SER A 2 -23.68 -14.62 19.97
N TYR A 3 -22.34 -14.63 20.01
CA TYR A 3 -21.52 -14.51 18.80
C TYR A 3 -21.74 -15.72 17.89
N ILE A 4 -21.59 -16.93 18.42
CA ILE A 4 -21.87 -18.16 17.67
C ILE A 4 -23.27 -18.65 18.03
N ARG A 5 -24.04 -19.02 16.99
CA ARG A 5 -25.33 -19.71 17.14
C ARG A 5 -25.24 -21.07 16.46
N LEU A 6 -25.80 -22.09 17.12
CA LEU A 6 -25.97 -23.42 16.57
C LEU A 6 -27.45 -23.65 16.23
N GLN A 7 -27.74 -24.10 15.01
CA GLN A 7 -29.10 -24.42 14.57
C GLN A 7 -29.13 -25.77 13.87
N LYS A 8 -29.76 -26.78 14.48
CA LYS A 8 -29.93 -28.10 13.88
C LYS A 8 -31.15 -28.11 12.96
N ASP A 9 -30.98 -28.56 11.71
CA ASP A 9 -32.07 -28.75 10.77
C ASP A 9 -32.69 -30.15 10.83
N ALA A 10 -33.73 -30.37 10.02
CA ALA A 10 -34.47 -31.63 9.97
C ALA A 10 -33.63 -32.81 9.43
N ASP A 11 -32.56 -32.53 8.69
CA ASP A 11 -31.63 -33.53 8.15
C ASP A 11 -30.51 -33.86 9.14
N GLY A 12 -30.55 -33.29 10.35
CA GLY A 12 -29.54 -33.48 11.39
C GLY A 12 -28.25 -32.72 11.13
N ILE A 13 -28.22 -31.75 10.23
CA ILE A 13 -27.06 -30.89 9.98
C ILE A 13 -27.15 -29.69 10.93
N VAL A 14 -26.05 -29.38 11.62
CA VAL A 14 -25.96 -28.20 12.48
C VAL A 14 -25.35 -27.03 11.72
N GLU A 15 -26.07 -25.93 11.62
CA GLU A 15 -25.52 -24.66 11.16
C GLU A 15 -24.77 -23.97 12.31
N LEU A 16 -23.46 -23.74 12.13
CA LEU A 16 -22.67 -22.88 13.00
C LEU A 16 -22.59 -21.49 12.36
N ILE A 17 -23.20 -20.51 13.01
CA ILE A 17 -23.39 -19.17 12.45
C ILE A 17 -22.57 -18.16 13.23
N PHE A 18 -21.57 -17.56 12.58
CA PHE A 18 -20.83 -16.42 13.13
C PHE A 18 -21.62 -15.12 12.97
N ASP A 19 -21.97 -14.45 14.06
CA ASP A 19 -22.68 -13.17 14.03
C ASP A 19 -22.29 -12.29 15.23
N GLN A 20 -21.13 -11.64 15.16
CA GLN A 20 -20.60 -10.83 16.26
C GLN A 20 -21.54 -9.65 16.60
N PRO A 21 -22.09 -9.57 17.82
CA PRO A 21 -23.07 -8.54 18.17
C PRO A 21 -22.48 -7.12 18.07
N GLY A 22 -23.23 -6.18 17.50
CA GLY A 22 -22.84 -4.77 17.43
C GLY A 22 -21.67 -4.45 16.48
N LYS A 23 -21.18 -5.44 15.71
CA LYS A 23 -20.12 -5.26 14.71
C LYS A 23 -20.64 -5.53 13.30
N SER A 24 -20.08 -4.82 12.32
CA SER A 24 -20.35 -5.03 10.88
C SER A 24 -19.62 -6.25 10.31
N VAL A 25 -18.58 -6.73 11.01
CA VAL A 25 -17.72 -7.84 10.60
C VAL A 25 -17.46 -8.78 11.78
N ASN A 26 -17.24 -10.06 11.51
CA ASN A 26 -16.77 -11.03 12.49
C ASN A 26 -15.23 -10.97 12.61
N VAL A 27 -14.67 -10.96 13.83
CA VAL A 27 -13.21 -11.02 14.08
C VAL A 27 -12.81 -12.07 15.12
N MET A 28 -11.56 -12.55 15.02
CA MET A 28 -10.95 -13.51 15.94
C MET A 28 -10.33 -12.75 17.12
N GLY A 29 -11.21 -12.26 18.00
CA GLY A 29 -10.88 -11.59 19.28
C GLY A 29 -11.42 -12.36 20.49
N ASP A 30 -11.50 -11.73 21.66
CA ASP A 30 -11.89 -12.41 22.92
C ASP A 30 -13.28 -13.06 22.85
N GLU A 31 -14.25 -12.37 22.26
CA GLU A 31 -15.60 -12.91 22.13
C GLU A 31 -15.62 -14.20 21.29
N TYR A 32 -14.74 -14.31 20.28
CA TYR A 32 -14.55 -15.54 19.52
C TYR A 32 -13.81 -16.60 20.35
N ALA A 33 -12.75 -16.20 21.07
CA ALA A 33 -11.97 -17.10 21.92
C ALA A 33 -12.82 -17.72 23.04
N GLU A 34 -13.87 -17.03 23.49
CA GLU A 34 -14.86 -17.57 24.43
C GLU A 34 -15.94 -18.41 23.73
N ALA A 35 -16.47 -17.92 22.59
CA ALA A 35 -17.63 -18.54 21.95
C ALA A 35 -17.28 -19.84 21.19
N MET A 36 -16.13 -19.90 20.52
CA MET A 36 -15.76 -21.04 19.67
C MET A 36 -15.56 -22.34 20.47
N PRO A 37 -14.81 -22.38 21.58
CA PRO A 37 -14.70 -23.59 22.39
C PRO A 37 -16.05 -24.08 22.91
N LYS A 38 -16.93 -23.19 23.38
CA LYS A 38 -18.28 -23.55 23.85
C LYS A 38 -19.13 -24.16 22.75
N ALA A 39 -19.09 -23.58 21.54
CA ALA A 39 -19.81 -24.13 20.40
C ALA A 39 -19.28 -25.53 20.02
N LEU A 40 -17.96 -25.76 20.14
CA LEU A 40 -17.38 -27.08 19.90
C LEU A 40 -17.73 -28.09 20.99
N ASP A 41 -17.76 -27.70 22.27
CA ASP A 41 -18.22 -28.57 23.36
C ASP A 41 -19.65 -29.06 23.10
N GLU A 42 -20.54 -28.17 22.63
CA GLU A 42 -21.91 -28.53 22.23
C GLU A 42 -21.94 -29.46 21.01
N LEU A 43 -21.11 -29.20 19.99
CA LEU A 43 -21.03 -30.04 18.80
C LEU A 43 -20.49 -31.44 19.09
N GLU A 44 -19.46 -31.56 19.92
CA GLU A 44 -18.88 -32.83 20.36
C GLU A 44 -19.87 -33.64 21.20
N ALA A 45 -20.66 -32.97 22.07
CA ALA A 45 -21.74 -33.63 22.79
C ALA A 45 -22.82 -34.21 21.86
N MET A 46 -22.96 -33.69 20.63
CA MET A 46 -23.89 -34.14 19.61
C MET A 46 -23.27 -35.11 18.58
N GLN A 47 -22.01 -35.53 18.71
CA GLN A 47 -21.22 -36.24 17.68
C GLN A 47 -21.80 -37.59 17.20
N GLY A 48 -22.80 -38.16 17.88
CA GLY A 48 -23.56 -39.34 17.44
C GLY A 48 -24.95 -39.05 16.86
N GLU A 49 -25.39 -37.80 16.90
CA GLU A 49 -26.76 -37.37 16.58
C GLU A 49 -26.86 -36.43 15.38
N ILE A 50 -25.72 -35.98 14.84
CA ILE A 50 -25.65 -35.01 13.75
C ILE A 50 -25.00 -35.64 12.52
N ALA A 51 -25.51 -35.26 11.35
CA ALA A 51 -24.98 -35.71 10.07
C ALA A 51 -23.74 -34.91 9.62
N GLY A 52 -23.53 -33.73 10.21
CA GLY A 52 -22.42 -32.83 9.89
C GLY A 52 -22.69 -31.40 10.33
N VAL A 53 -21.75 -30.51 10.00
CA VAL A 53 -21.79 -29.09 10.35
C VAL A 53 -21.66 -28.22 9.11
N TYR A 54 -22.54 -27.22 8.97
CA TYR A 54 -22.42 -26.18 7.95
C TYR A 54 -22.09 -24.84 8.61
N ILE A 55 -20.88 -24.34 8.35
CA ILE A 55 -20.42 -23.05 8.86
C ILE A 55 -20.81 -21.93 7.90
N ARG A 56 -21.39 -20.85 8.42
CA ARG A 56 -21.67 -19.64 7.65
C ARG A 56 -21.56 -18.37 8.48
N SER A 57 -21.53 -17.24 7.80
CA SER A 57 -21.65 -15.92 8.43
C SER A 57 -23.10 -15.45 8.48
N GLY A 58 -23.45 -14.72 9.53
CA GLY A 58 -24.67 -13.91 9.61
C GLY A 58 -24.48 -12.48 9.11
N LYS A 59 -23.25 -12.08 8.72
CA LYS A 59 -22.94 -10.74 8.21
C LYS A 59 -23.12 -10.69 6.68
N PRO A 60 -23.79 -9.67 6.13
CA PRO A 60 -24.00 -9.54 4.70
C PRO A 60 -22.69 -9.20 3.98
N GLY A 61 -22.31 -9.99 2.97
CA GLY A 61 -21.13 -9.73 2.14
C GLY A 61 -19.79 -9.83 2.88
N GLN A 62 -19.77 -10.40 4.08
CA GLN A 62 -18.56 -10.60 4.88
C GLN A 62 -18.61 -11.94 5.61
N PHE A 63 -17.59 -12.76 5.40
CA PHE A 63 -17.49 -14.03 6.12
C PHE A 63 -16.82 -13.82 7.48
N PHE A 64 -15.54 -13.45 7.47
CA PHE A 64 -14.73 -13.30 8.69
C PHE A 64 -13.44 -12.49 8.42
N ALA A 65 -13.10 -11.53 9.29
CA ALA A 65 -12.10 -10.47 9.07
C ALA A 65 -10.85 -10.63 9.97
N GLY A 66 -10.25 -11.83 9.96
CA GLY A 66 -8.95 -12.07 10.59
C GLY A 66 -8.90 -11.85 12.11
N GLY A 67 -7.67 -11.68 12.62
CA GLY A 67 -7.39 -11.45 14.04
C GLY A 67 -7.55 -9.99 14.49
N ASP A 68 -7.67 -9.78 15.80
CA ASP A 68 -7.75 -8.45 16.40
C ASP A 68 -6.37 -7.77 16.47
N ILE A 69 -6.05 -7.00 15.42
CA ILE A 69 -4.76 -6.28 15.31
C ILE A 69 -4.57 -5.26 16.43
N THR A 70 -5.65 -4.67 16.97
CA THR A 70 -5.56 -3.67 18.04
C THR A 70 -4.91 -4.28 19.29
N LYS A 71 -5.29 -5.51 19.63
CA LYS A 71 -4.68 -6.23 20.76
C LYS A 71 -3.24 -6.63 20.50
N MET A 72 -2.92 -7.00 19.27
CA MET A 72 -1.54 -7.31 18.90
C MET A 72 -0.64 -6.08 19.09
N LEU A 73 -1.16 -4.87 18.82
CA LEU A 73 -0.46 -3.59 19.02
C LEU A 73 -0.17 -3.26 20.49
N GLU A 74 -0.97 -3.75 21.43
CA GLU A 74 -0.81 -3.53 22.88
C GLU A 74 0.28 -4.41 23.51
N MET A 75 0.79 -5.42 22.79
CA MET A 75 1.78 -6.35 23.34
C MET A 75 3.12 -5.65 23.65
N ASP A 76 3.78 -6.07 24.73
CA ASP A 76 5.19 -5.72 24.93
C ASP A 76 6.04 -6.45 23.88
N LEU A 77 6.98 -5.72 23.25
CA LEU A 77 7.93 -6.29 22.29
C LEU A 77 9.16 -6.90 22.99
N ASN A 78 9.39 -6.57 24.27
CA ASN A 78 10.51 -7.09 25.06
C ASN A 78 10.07 -7.89 26.31
N PRO A 79 9.12 -8.84 26.19
CA PRO A 79 8.61 -9.58 27.33
C PRO A 79 9.70 -10.42 28.01
N SER A 80 9.52 -10.67 29.30
CA SER A 80 10.36 -11.60 30.06
C SER A 80 10.31 -13.01 29.46
N PRO A 81 11.30 -13.89 29.77
CA PRO A 81 11.26 -15.28 29.32
C PRO A 81 9.98 -16.03 29.73
N GLN A 82 9.42 -15.73 30.91
CA GLN A 82 8.18 -16.33 31.39
C GLN A 82 6.97 -15.89 30.56
N GLU A 83 6.83 -14.58 30.33
CA GLU A 83 5.76 -14.03 29.49
C GLU A 83 5.84 -14.57 28.06
N ARG A 84 7.05 -14.71 27.49
CA ARG A 84 7.23 -15.36 26.18
C ARG A 84 6.74 -16.80 26.17
N GLN A 85 7.00 -17.58 27.20
CA GLN A 85 6.51 -18.94 27.25
C GLN A 85 4.97 -18.99 27.36
N GLN A 86 4.38 -18.12 28.18
CA GLN A 86 2.92 -17.98 28.30
C GLN A 86 2.27 -17.57 26.98
N MET A 87 2.86 -16.61 26.26
CA MET A 87 2.39 -16.22 24.92
C MET A 87 2.42 -17.39 23.94
N PHE A 88 3.47 -18.20 23.96
CA PHE A 88 3.56 -19.37 23.08
C PHE A 88 2.48 -20.41 23.41
N GLU A 89 2.23 -20.67 24.69
CA GLU A 89 1.16 -21.56 25.14
C GLU A 89 -0.22 -21.03 24.75
N ALA A 90 -0.46 -19.73 24.92
CA ALA A 90 -1.70 -19.08 24.50
C ALA A 90 -1.91 -19.17 22.98
N LEU A 91 -0.84 -19.04 22.18
CA LEU A 91 -0.92 -19.25 20.73
C LEU A 91 -1.30 -20.70 20.38
N LEU A 92 -0.74 -21.69 21.07
CA LEU A 92 -1.16 -23.09 20.88
C LEU A 92 -2.62 -23.31 21.27
N GLN A 93 -3.05 -22.76 22.41
CA GLN A 93 -4.44 -22.83 22.87
C GLN A 93 -5.39 -22.17 21.85
N SER A 94 -5.00 -21.05 21.24
CA SER A 94 -5.83 -20.38 20.23
C SER A 94 -6.05 -21.19 18.95
N LYS A 95 -5.16 -22.14 18.65
CA LYS A 95 -5.26 -23.06 17.48
C LYS A 95 -6.13 -24.27 17.75
N GLU A 96 -6.25 -24.66 19.01
CA GLU A 96 -6.89 -25.90 19.43
C GLU A 96 -8.35 -26.02 18.94
N PRO A 97 -9.19 -24.97 18.99
CA PRO A 97 -10.55 -25.03 18.47
C PRO A 97 -10.62 -25.41 16.98
N LEU A 98 -9.67 -24.94 16.17
CA LEU A 98 -9.65 -25.28 14.74
C LEU A 98 -9.20 -26.72 14.51
N ARG A 99 -8.35 -27.27 15.37
CA ARG A 99 -8.00 -28.70 15.29
C ARG A 99 -9.17 -29.58 15.73
N ARG A 100 -9.90 -29.20 16.78
CA ARG A 100 -11.14 -29.88 17.22
C ARG A 100 -12.21 -29.88 16.14
N LEU A 101 -12.42 -28.73 15.49
CA LEU A 101 -13.36 -28.61 14.37
C LEU A 101 -12.97 -29.55 13.20
N GLU A 102 -11.68 -29.60 12.89
CA GLU A 102 -11.13 -30.44 11.83
C GLU A 102 -11.25 -31.94 12.14
N SER A 103 -11.10 -32.33 13.41
CA SER A 103 -11.19 -33.73 13.86
C SER A 103 -12.53 -34.06 14.55
N LEU A 104 -13.61 -33.32 14.25
CA LEU A 104 -14.91 -33.45 14.92
C LEU A 104 -15.57 -34.83 14.68
N GLY A 105 -15.08 -35.62 13.72
CA GLY A 105 -15.61 -36.95 13.40
C GLY A 105 -16.91 -36.94 12.59
N VAL A 106 -17.35 -35.76 12.12
CA VAL A 106 -18.43 -35.58 11.16
C VAL A 106 -17.98 -34.60 10.07
N PRO A 107 -18.54 -34.65 8.84
CA PRO A 107 -18.22 -33.69 7.79
C PRO A 107 -18.56 -32.25 8.20
N VAL A 108 -17.64 -31.36 7.86
CA VAL A 108 -17.76 -29.91 8.11
C VAL A 108 -17.58 -29.17 6.79
N ALA A 109 -18.64 -28.49 6.34
CA ALA A 109 -18.61 -27.62 5.17
C ALA A 109 -18.71 -26.16 5.60
N VAL A 110 -18.15 -25.24 4.81
CA VAL A 110 -18.21 -23.79 5.03
C VAL A 110 -18.68 -23.07 3.77
N GLY A 111 -19.62 -22.13 3.97
CA GLY A 111 -20.10 -21.21 2.94
C GLY A 111 -19.47 -19.83 3.09
N ILE A 112 -18.73 -19.39 2.07
CA ILE A 112 -18.04 -18.10 2.02
C ILE A 112 -18.90 -17.11 1.22
N ASN A 113 -19.70 -16.32 1.94
CA ASN A 113 -20.59 -15.31 1.35
C ASN A 113 -19.94 -13.95 1.08
N GLY A 114 -18.66 -13.78 1.41
CA GLY A 114 -17.97 -12.50 1.34
C GLY A 114 -16.48 -12.62 1.56
N ALA A 115 -15.84 -11.53 2.00
CA ALA A 115 -14.42 -11.54 2.34
C ALA A 115 -14.12 -12.56 3.45
N ALA A 116 -13.24 -13.52 3.15
CA ALA A 116 -12.66 -14.49 4.08
C ALA A 116 -11.14 -14.31 4.04
N LEU A 117 -10.63 -13.51 4.98
CA LEU A 117 -9.23 -13.08 4.98
C LEU A 117 -8.54 -13.43 6.30
N GLY A 118 -7.29 -13.87 6.19
CA GLY A 118 -6.43 -14.22 7.32
C GLY A 118 -7.04 -15.30 8.19
N GLY A 119 -7.11 -15.08 9.50
CA GLY A 119 -7.81 -15.97 10.45
C GLY A 119 -9.21 -16.42 10.03
N GLY A 120 -9.94 -15.60 9.26
CA GLY A 120 -11.21 -15.98 8.67
C GLY A 120 -11.09 -17.11 7.64
N TYR A 121 -10.07 -17.06 6.79
CA TYR A 121 -9.77 -18.15 5.88
C TYR A 121 -9.08 -19.34 6.58
N GLU A 122 -8.36 -19.11 7.68
CA GLU A 122 -7.81 -20.21 8.50
C GLU A 122 -8.93 -21.08 9.11
N ILE A 123 -10.07 -20.48 9.50
CA ILE A 123 -11.29 -21.22 9.87
C ILE A 123 -11.80 -22.07 8.68
N ALA A 124 -11.86 -21.48 7.49
CA ALA A 124 -12.32 -22.19 6.30
C ALA A 124 -11.39 -23.34 5.89
N LEU A 125 -10.08 -23.17 6.08
CA LEU A 125 -9.07 -24.21 5.83
C LEU A 125 -9.22 -25.40 6.78
N ALA A 126 -9.69 -25.19 8.01
CA ALA A 126 -9.98 -26.26 8.97
C ALA A 126 -11.22 -27.09 8.60
N CYS A 127 -12.06 -26.60 7.67
CA CYS A 127 -13.22 -27.33 7.18
C CYS A 127 -12.85 -28.33 6.07
N HIS A 128 -13.65 -29.37 5.92
CA HIS A 128 -13.48 -30.41 4.90
C HIS A 128 -13.93 -29.93 3.51
N TYR A 129 -14.96 -29.08 3.45
CA TYR A 129 -15.50 -28.56 2.21
C TYR A 129 -15.70 -27.04 2.24
N ARG A 130 -15.15 -26.31 1.25
CA ARG A 130 -15.32 -24.87 1.08
C ARG A 130 -16.08 -24.58 -0.20
N ILE A 131 -17.20 -23.88 -0.08
CA ILE A 131 -17.97 -23.33 -1.22
C ILE A 131 -18.07 -21.82 -1.06
N ALA A 132 -17.93 -21.07 -2.15
CA ALA A 132 -17.96 -19.60 -2.13
C ALA A 132 -19.01 -19.04 -3.09
N LEU A 133 -19.52 -17.85 -2.81
CA LEU A 133 -20.32 -17.12 -3.80
C LEU A 133 -19.47 -16.64 -4.96
N ASP A 134 -20.00 -16.75 -6.19
CA ASP A 134 -19.40 -16.14 -7.37
C ASP A 134 -19.78 -14.65 -7.46
N ASP A 135 -19.30 -13.87 -6.49
CA ASP A 135 -19.50 -12.43 -6.40
C ASP A 135 -18.16 -11.70 -6.43
N ALA A 136 -18.09 -10.57 -7.14
CA ALA A 136 -16.88 -9.76 -7.28
C ALA A 136 -16.33 -9.21 -5.94
N LYS A 137 -17.17 -9.16 -4.89
CA LYS A 137 -16.83 -8.75 -3.52
C LYS A 137 -16.18 -9.87 -2.70
N VAL A 138 -16.33 -11.13 -3.12
CA VAL A 138 -15.67 -12.25 -2.43
C VAL A 138 -14.16 -12.18 -2.65
N GLN A 139 -13.43 -12.06 -1.55
CA GLN A 139 -11.97 -12.09 -1.52
C GLN A 139 -11.51 -13.15 -0.53
N ILE A 140 -10.64 -14.04 -1.00
CA ILE A 140 -10.15 -15.19 -0.25
C ILE A 140 -8.63 -15.14 -0.22
N GLY A 141 -8.02 -15.28 0.96
CA GLY A 141 -6.56 -15.34 1.09
C GLY A 141 -6.04 -15.08 2.50
N LEU A 142 -4.72 -15.04 2.60
CA LEU A 142 -3.95 -14.89 3.85
C LEU A 142 -3.05 -13.64 3.77
N PRO A 143 -3.60 -12.43 3.98
CA PRO A 143 -2.90 -11.17 3.74
C PRO A 143 -1.97 -10.72 4.87
N GLU A 144 -1.73 -11.54 5.90
CA GLU A 144 -0.97 -11.18 7.11
C GLU A 144 0.43 -10.62 6.83
N ALA A 145 1.09 -11.10 5.77
CA ALA A 145 2.40 -10.59 5.34
C ALA A 145 2.39 -9.10 4.98
N MET A 146 1.23 -8.56 4.58
CA MET A 146 1.06 -7.12 4.29
C MET A 146 1.04 -6.27 5.57
N LEU A 147 0.91 -6.89 6.73
CA LEU A 147 0.97 -6.26 8.06
C LEU A 147 2.25 -6.63 8.82
N GLY A 148 3.23 -7.25 8.15
CA GLY A 148 4.46 -7.74 8.79
C GLY A 148 4.26 -9.04 9.59
N LEU A 149 3.10 -9.68 9.48
CA LEU A 149 2.77 -10.91 10.20
C LEU A 149 2.81 -12.14 9.27
N MET A 150 2.38 -13.27 9.79
CA MET A 150 2.07 -14.49 9.04
C MET A 150 0.76 -15.09 9.58
N PRO A 151 0.11 -16.00 8.82
CA PRO A 151 -1.02 -16.77 9.34
C PRO A 151 -0.61 -17.53 10.60
N GLY A 152 -1.39 -17.33 11.66
CA GLY A 152 -1.03 -17.73 13.01
C GLY A 152 -1.95 -18.80 13.61
N ALA A 153 -3.02 -19.20 12.92
CA ALA A 153 -4.03 -20.15 13.37
C ALA A 153 -4.04 -21.45 12.52
N GLY A 154 -2.90 -21.83 11.95
CA GLY A 154 -2.73 -23.04 11.14
C GLY A 154 -2.79 -22.82 9.63
N GLY A 155 -2.90 -21.59 9.16
CA GLY A 155 -3.00 -21.25 7.74
C GLY A 155 -1.76 -21.63 6.95
N VAL A 156 -0.55 -21.54 7.55
CA VAL A 156 0.66 -21.99 6.88
C VAL A 156 0.66 -23.51 6.79
N VAL A 157 0.39 -24.19 7.90
CA VAL A 157 0.37 -25.66 7.95
C VAL A 157 -0.65 -26.21 6.94
N ARG A 158 -1.91 -25.80 7.02
CA ARG A 158 -2.98 -26.34 6.17
C ARG A 158 -2.77 -26.02 4.70
N LEU A 159 -2.33 -24.82 4.37
CA LEU A 159 -2.14 -24.44 2.96
C LEU A 159 -0.94 -25.15 2.34
N VAL A 160 0.15 -25.34 3.09
CA VAL A 160 1.30 -26.14 2.65
C VAL A 160 0.90 -27.60 2.46
N ARG A 161 0.09 -28.17 3.37
CA ARG A 161 -0.41 -29.55 3.20
C ARG A 161 -1.36 -29.69 2.00
N LEU A 162 -2.19 -28.68 1.75
CA LEU A 162 -3.19 -28.71 0.69
C LEU A 162 -2.57 -28.50 -0.71
N LEU A 163 -1.64 -27.56 -0.85
CA LEU A 163 -1.15 -27.12 -2.17
C LEU A 163 0.32 -27.43 -2.44
N GLY A 164 1.09 -27.80 -1.41
CA GLY A 164 2.55 -27.84 -1.46
C GLY A 164 3.19 -26.47 -1.26
N MET A 165 4.49 -26.47 -0.94
CA MET A 165 5.25 -25.26 -0.62
C MET A 165 5.25 -24.23 -1.75
N GLU A 166 5.50 -24.66 -2.99
CA GLU A 166 5.66 -23.74 -4.13
C GLU A 166 4.40 -22.93 -4.42
N LYS A 167 3.22 -23.58 -4.35
CA LYS A 167 1.92 -22.92 -4.57
C LYS A 167 1.46 -22.14 -3.33
N ALA A 168 1.74 -22.61 -2.13
CA ALA A 168 1.37 -21.94 -0.89
C ALA A 168 2.18 -20.66 -0.65
N LEU A 169 3.49 -20.67 -0.94
CA LEU A 169 4.39 -19.57 -0.63
C LEU A 169 3.94 -18.20 -1.19
N PRO A 170 3.57 -18.02 -2.47
CA PRO A 170 3.11 -16.72 -2.97
C PRO A 170 1.77 -16.28 -2.36
N LEU A 171 0.91 -17.21 -1.93
CA LEU A 171 -0.35 -16.87 -1.27
C LEU A 171 -0.11 -16.30 0.13
N ILE A 172 0.90 -16.81 0.84
CA ILE A 172 1.26 -16.40 2.20
C ILE A 172 2.22 -15.21 2.18
N ALA A 173 3.38 -15.33 1.52
CA ALA A 173 4.46 -14.35 1.58
C ALA A 173 4.14 -13.02 0.89
N GLN A 174 3.28 -13.05 -0.15
CA GLN A 174 2.81 -11.85 -0.85
C GLN A 174 1.40 -11.44 -0.43
N GLY A 175 0.75 -12.21 0.46
CA GLY A 175 -0.60 -11.92 0.93
C GLY A 175 -1.65 -11.80 -0.16
N LYS A 176 -1.57 -12.65 -1.21
CA LYS A 176 -2.46 -12.54 -2.38
C LYS A 176 -3.92 -12.77 -1.98
N ARG A 177 -4.78 -11.85 -2.41
CA ARG A 177 -6.24 -11.95 -2.29
C ARG A 177 -6.82 -12.37 -3.63
N LEU A 178 -7.48 -13.51 -3.67
CA LEU A 178 -8.08 -14.05 -4.90
C LEU A 178 -9.60 -13.82 -4.89
N ARG A 179 -10.15 -13.46 -6.05
CA ARG A 179 -11.60 -13.51 -6.28
C ARG A 179 -12.06 -14.96 -6.42
N ALA A 180 -13.34 -15.21 -6.21
CA ALA A 180 -13.91 -16.56 -6.13
C ALA A 180 -13.50 -17.49 -7.31
N PRO A 181 -13.58 -17.08 -8.60
CA PRO A 181 -13.12 -17.93 -9.71
C PRO A 181 -11.64 -18.32 -9.64
N ARG A 182 -10.78 -17.37 -9.26
CA ARG A 182 -9.34 -17.64 -9.12
C ARG A 182 -9.03 -18.46 -7.87
N ALA A 183 -9.82 -18.31 -6.81
CA ALA A 183 -9.71 -19.14 -5.62
C ALA A 183 -10.08 -20.60 -5.94
N LEU A 184 -11.10 -20.83 -6.79
CA LEU A 184 -11.45 -22.16 -7.28
C LEU A 184 -10.31 -22.76 -8.12
N GLU A 185 -9.80 -22.01 -9.11
CA GLU A 185 -8.66 -22.45 -9.95
C GLU A 185 -7.41 -22.79 -9.11
N ALA A 186 -7.18 -22.04 -8.03
CA ALA A 186 -6.03 -22.24 -7.14
C ALA A 186 -6.23 -23.37 -6.10
N GLY A 187 -7.42 -23.98 -6.03
CA GLY A 187 -7.74 -25.02 -5.05
C GLY A 187 -8.00 -24.50 -3.63
N LEU A 188 -8.30 -23.21 -3.48
CA LEU A 188 -8.66 -22.61 -2.19
C LEU A 188 -10.12 -22.88 -1.81
N VAL A 189 -10.99 -23.02 -2.80
CA VAL A 189 -12.37 -23.48 -2.63
C VAL A 189 -12.63 -24.65 -3.57
N HIS A 190 -13.62 -25.48 -3.24
CA HIS A 190 -13.97 -26.64 -4.05
C HIS A 190 -15.07 -26.33 -5.09
N GLU A 191 -15.92 -25.35 -4.79
CA GLU A 191 -17.07 -25.04 -5.63
C GLU A 191 -17.50 -23.57 -5.50
N LEU A 192 -18.20 -23.06 -6.50
CA LEU A 192 -18.86 -21.76 -6.50
C LEU A 192 -20.39 -21.89 -6.59
N ALA A 193 -21.09 -20.95 -5.96
CA ALA A 193 -22.54 -20.84 -5.99
C ALA A 193 -23.00 -19.43 -6.42
N GLU A 194 -24.17 -19.36 -7.04
CA GLU A 194 -24.75 -18.11 -7.55
C GLU A 194 -25.52 -17.32 -6.46
N SER A 195 -25.92 -17.98 -5.38
CA SER A 195 -26.63 -17.37 -4.24
C SER A 195 -26.31 -18.07 -2.92
N GLU A 196 -26.60 -17.41 -1.78
CA GLU A 196 -26.37 -18.00 -0.46
C GLU A 196 -27.23 -19.25 -0.22
N GLU A 197 -28.45 -19.28 -0.77
CA GLU A 197 -29.35 -20.44 -0.70
C GLU A 197 -28.79 -21.62 -1.49
N ALA A 198 -28.31 -21.37 -2.72
CA ALA A 198 -27.66 -22.40 -3.54
C ALA A 198 -26.38 -22.91 -2.87
N MET A 199 -25.60 -22.01 -2.26
CA MET A 199 -24.40 -22.34 -1.50
C MET A 199 -24.71 -23.27 -0.32
N ALA A 200 -25.70 -22.92 0.49
CA ALA A 200 -26.15 -23.73 1.63
C ALA A 200 -26.69 -25.09 1.18
N ALA A 201 -27.52 -25.13 0.15
CA ALA A 201 -28.09 -26.37 -0.39
C ALA A 201 -26.99 -27.34 -0.86
N ARG A 202 -25.99 -26.83 -1.59
CA ARG A 202 -24.86 -27.64 -2.09
C ARG A 202 -23.95 -28.10 -0.95
N ALA A 203 -23.63 -27.23 0.00
CA ALA A 203 -22.84 -27.61 1.18
C ALA A 203 -23.52 -28.74 1.98
N LYS A 204 -24.83 -28.62 2.23
CA LYS A 204 -25.62 -29.65 2.93
C LYS A 204 -25.76 -30.94 2.14
N ALA A 205 -25.88 -30.85 0.81
CA ALA A 205 -25.85 -32.03 -0.05
C ALA A 205 -24.48 -32.74 0.00
N TRP A 206 -23.38 -31.99 -0.03
CA TRP A 206 -22.03 -32.52 0.10
C TRP A 206 -21.83 -33.22 1.44
N ILE A 207 -22.28 -32.61 2.54
CA ILE A 207 -22.23 -33.21 3.90
C ILE A 207 -22.87 -34.61 3.89
N ARG A 208 -24.10 -34.73 3.38
CA ARG A 208 -24.82 -36.01 3.34
C ARG A 208 -24.15 -37.06 2.46
N ALA A 209 -23.48 -36.62 1.39
CA ALA A 209 -22.78 -37.52 0.48
C ALA A 209 -21.41 -37.98 1.03
N ASN A 210 -20.85 -37.30 2.03
CA ASN A 210 -19.51 -37.55 2.54
C ASN A 210 -19.48 -37.71 4.08
N PRO A 211 -20.20 -38.70 4.66
CA PRO A 211 -20.30 -38.87 6.11
C PRO A 211 -18.97 -39.18 6.80
N GLU A 212 -18.00 -39.73 6.06
CA GLU A 212 -16.67 -40.11 6.55
C GLU A 212 -15.58 -39.13 6.07
N ALA A 213 -15.94 -37.87 5.79
CA ALA A 213 -14.99 -36.87 5.31
C ALA A 213 -13.82 -36.72 6.28
N LYS A 214 -12.60 -36.68 5.73
CA LYS A 214 -11.34 -36.45 6.44
C LYS A 214 -10.48 -35.50 5.64
N GLN A 215 -9.56 -34.81 6.31
CA GLN A 215 -8.61 -33.99 5.59
C GLN A 215 -7.63 -34.85 4.77
N PRO A 216 -7.09 -34.34 3.64
CA PRO A 216 -6.14 -35.10 2.83
C PRO A 216 -4.92 -35.58 3.62
N TRP A 217 -4.40 -34.77 4.54
CA TRP A 217 -3.22 -35.11 5.37
C TRP A 217 -3.50 -36.09 6.50
N GLU A 218 -4.75 -36.51 6.71
CA GLU A 218 -5.11 -37.56 7.68
C GLU A 218 -5.20 -38.94 7.01
N GLN A 219 -5.06 -38.99 5.68
CA GLN A 219 -5.03 -40.24 4.93
C GLN A 219 -3.64 -40.89 5.05
N THR A 220 -3.61 -42.22 5.18
CA THR A 220 -2.36 -42.95 5.42
C THR A 220 -1.37 -42.93 4.26
N ASP A 221 -1.87 -42.71 3.04
CA ASP A 221 -1.10 -42.63 1.80
C ASP A 221 -0.85 -41.18 1.36
N TYR A 222 -1.15 -40.19 2.22
CA TYR A 222 -0.93 -38.78 1.93
C TYR A 222 0.51 -38.51 1.49
N GLN A 223 0.65 -37.79 0.38
CA GLN A 223 1.90 -37.23 -0.10
C GLN A 223 1.71 -35.71 -0.26
N MET A 224 2.67 -34.93 0.22
CA MET A 224 2.63 -33.49 0.03
C MET A 224 2.72 -33.16 -1.47
N PRO A 225 1.77 -32.40 -2.04
CA PRO A 225 1.86 -31.98 -3.42
C PRO A 225 3.20 -31.25 -3.69
N GLY A 226 3.91 -31.67 -4.73
CA GLY A 226 5.22 -31.09 -5.08
C GLY A 226 6.43 -31.61 -4.28
N GLY A 227 6.21 -32.45 -3.26
CA GLY A 227 7.29 -33.10 -2.49
C GLY A 227 7.73 -32.35 -1.23
N LEU A 228 8.60 -33.01 -0.47
CA LEU A 228 9.18 -32.53 0.78
C LEU A 228 10.43 -31.66 0.51
N PRO A 229 10.88 -30.85 1.49
CA PRO A 229 12.07 -29.98 1.34
C PRO A 229 13.39 -30.66 0.95
N GLY A 230 13.51 -31.97 1.19
CA GLY A 230 14.71 -32.75 0.85
C GLY A 230 14.66 -33.37 -0.54
N ASP A 231 13.51 -33.34 -1.21
CA ASP A 231 13.30 -34.02 -2.48
C ASP A 231 13.90 -33.21 -3.64
N ASP A 232 14.38 -33.90 -4.69
CA ASP A 232 14.95 -33.26 -5.88
C ASP A 232 13.99 -32.26 -6.53
N ALA A 233 12.68 -32.55 -6.48
CA ALA A 233 11.64 -31.68 -7.03
C ALA A 233 11.56 -30.29 -6.36
N THR A 234 12.01 -30.15 -5.11
CA THR A 234 11.91 -28.90 -4.34
C THR A 234 13.24 -28.19 -4.12
N GLN A 235 14.37 -28.79 -4.54
CA GLN A 235 15.72 -28.24 -4.33
C GLN A 235 15.89 -26.82 -4.88
N GLY A 236 15.28 -26.51 -6.03
CA GLY A 236 15.31 -25.16 -6.59
C GLY A 236 14.68 -24.12 -5.65
N LEU A 237 13.53 -24.47 -5.06
CA LEU A 237 12.85 -23.61 -4.09
C LEU A 237 13.65 -23.49 -2.79
N THR A 238 14.15 -24.60 -2.24
CA THR A 238 14.82 -24.58 -0.93
C THR A 238 16.21 -23.95 -0.98
N TYR A 239 16.94 -24.09 -2.09
CA TYR A 239 18.27 -23.50 -2.27
C TYR A 239 18.20 -22.02 -2.67
N PHE A 240 17.40 -21.66 -3.68
CA PHE A 240 17.35 -20.28 -4.20
C PHE A 240 16.25 -19.42 -3.57
N GLY A 241 15.27 -20.01 -2.88
CA GLY A 241 14.18 -19.29 -2.23
C GLY A 241 14.65 -18.23 -1.23
N PRO A 242 15.56 -18.53 -0.27
CA PRO A 242 16.09 -17.52 0.65
C PRO A 242 16.81 -16.37 -0.08
N VAL A 243 17.55 -16.69 -1.15
CA VAL A 243 18.23 -15.70 -1.99
C VAL A 243 17.21 -14.80 -2.70
N ASN A 244 16.12 -15.35 -3.21
CA ASN A 244 15.04 -14.60 -3.83
C ASN A 244 14.35 -13.67 -2.83
N VAL A 245 14.08 -14.14 -1.60
CA VAL A 245 13.54 -13.29 -0.52
C VAL A 245 14.49 -12.14 -0.21
N MET A 246 15.77 -12.41 -0.01
CA MET A 246 16.77 -11.36 0.23
C MET A 246 16.89 -10.38 -0.94
N ASN A 247 16.77 -10.87 -2.18
CA ASN A 247 16.81 -10.02 -3.35
C ASN A 247 15.59 -9.10 -3.48
N GLN A 248 14.43 -9.55 -3.03
CA GLN A 248 13.19 -8.77 -3.09
C GLN A 248 13.06 -7.80 -1.92
N THR A 249 13.50 -8.18 -0.72
CA THR A 249 13.28 -7.39 0.50
C THR A 249 14.50 -6.63 0.97
N ARG A 250 15.70 -6.96 0.46
CA ARG A 250 16.99 -6.45 0.95
C ARG A 250 17.21 -6.64 2.45
N GLY A 251 16.47 -7.58 3.07
CA GLY A 251 16.53 -7.81 4.52
C GLY A 251 15.59 -6.94 5.36
N ASN A 252 14.87 -6.00 4.75
CA ASN A 252 14.05 -5.02 5.48
C ASN A 252 12.67 -5.53 5.89
N MET A 253 12.26 -6.69 5.39
CA MET A 253 10.94 -7.26 5.65
C MET A 253 11.08 -8.63 6.32
N PRO A 254 11.17 -8.68 7.67
CA PRO A 254 11.37 -9.93 8.42
C PRO A 254 10.27 -10.97 8.17
N ALA A 255 9.03 -10.52 7.98
CA ALA A 255 7.87 -11.38 7.76
C ALA A 255 8.08 -12.36 6.59
N GLN A 256 8.59 -11.90 5.45
CA GLN A 256 8.80 -12.74 4.27
C GLN A 256 9.89 -13.79 4.51
N GLN A 257 10.93 -13.46 5.26
CA GLN A 257 11.97 -14.42 5.65
C GLN A 257 11.41 -15.47 6.61
N VAL A 258 10.66 -15.02 7.61
CA VAL A 258 10.01 -15.89 8.60
C VAL A 258 8.97 -16.80 7.95
N ILE A 259 8.15 -16.28 7.04
CA ILE A 259 7.17 -17.06 6.29
C ILE A 259 7.86 -18.13 5.44
N PHE A 260 8.93 -17.77 4.73
CA PHE A 260 9.67 -18.76 3.94
C PHE A 260 10.20 -19.89 4.82
N ALA A 261 10.83 -19.55 5.95
CA ALA A 261 11.33 -20.52 6.90
C ALA A 261 10.19 -21.38 7.49
N ALA A 262 9.07 -20.77 7.88
CA ALA A 262 7.91 -21.48 8.40
C ALA A 262 7.31 -22.46 7.37
N VAL A 263 7.17 -22.06 6.11
CA VAL A 263 6.68 -22.93 5.03
C VAL A 263 7.58 -24.16 4.87
N VAL A 264 8.91 -23.95 4.86
CA VAL A 264 9.86 -25.06 4.70
C VAL A 264 9.87 -25.96 5.95
N ASP A 265 9.96 -25.39 7.15
CA ASP A 265 10.09 -26.18 8.38
C ASP A 265 8.81 -26.94 8.75
N THR A 266 7.63 -26.34 8.51
CA THR A 266 6.35 -27.05 8.71
C THR A 266 6.19 -28.22 7.75
N ALA A 267 6.79 -28.16 6.56
CA ALA A 267 6.78 -29.26 5.61
C ALA A 267 7.69 -30.44 6.04
N ARG A 268 8.69 -30.22 6.90
CA ARG A 268 9.65 -31.26 7.34
C ARG A 268 9.15 -32.18 8.45
N VAL A 269 8.14 -31.74 9.18
CA VAL A 269 7.67 -32.39 10.40
C VAL A 269 6.25 -32.92 10.21
N ASP A 270 5.76 -33.71 11.16
CA ASP A 270 4.36 -34.15 11.21
C ASP A 270 3.39 -32.98 11.42
N TYR A 271 2.10 -33.22 11.22
CA TYR A 271 1.07 -32.19 11.25
C TYR A 271 0.99 -31.44 12.60
N ASP A 272 1.01 -32.17 13.72
CA ASP A 272 0.87 -31.57 15.05
C ASP A 272 2.13 -30.77 15.45
N THR A 273 3.31 -31.30 15.12
CA THR A 273 4.58 -30.58 15.31
C THR A 273 4.63 -29.32 14.43
N ALA A 274 4.10 -29.36 13.21
CA ALA A 274 4.05 -28.21 12.31
C ALA A 274 3.28 -27.01 12.92
N HIS A 275 2.18 -27.25 13.62
CA HIS A 275 1.45 -26.18 14.31
C HIS A 275 2.26 -25.52 15.43
N LYS A 276 3.14 -26.28 16.11
CA LYS A 276 4.08 -25.75 17.12
C LYS A 276 5.16 -24.90 16.46
N VAL A 277 5.70 -25.34 15.33
CA VAL A 277 6.68 -24.58 14.53
C VAL A 277 6.07 -23.26 14.05
N GLU A 278 4.87 -23.31 13.47
CA GLU A 278 4.15 -22.10 13.03
C GLU A 278 3.90 -21.14 14.20
N ALA A 279 3.51 -21.64 15.38
CA ALA A 279 3.29 -20.80 16.56
C ALA A 279 4.58 -20.07 17.02
N ARG A 280 5.75 -20.74 16.96
CA ARG A 280 7.03 -20.11 17.27
C ARG A 280 7.37 -18.98 16.28
N TYR A 281 7.17 -19.22 14.99
CA TYR A 281 7.42 -18.21 13.97
C TYR A 281 6.45 -17.03 14.06
N PHE A 282 5.17 -17.27 14.32
CA PHE A 282 4.19 -16.22 14.52
C PHE A 282 4.50 -15.39 15.77
N GLN A 283 4.87 -16.03 16.88
CA GLN A 283 5.34 -15.34 18.09
C GLN A 283 6.52 -14.40 17.82
N ARG A 284 7.50 -14.85 17.02
CA ARG A 284 8.63 -14.00 16.62
C ARG A 284 8.15 -12.72 15.95
N LEU A 285 7.18 -12.81 15.04
CA LEU A 285 6.67 -11.63 14.33
C LEU A 285 5.79 -10.74 15.22
N LEU A 286 5.03 -11.30 16.16
CA LEU A 286 4.27 -10.51 17.15
C LEU A 286 5.18 -9.62 18.02
N LEU A 287 6.41 -10.08 18.27
CA LEU A 287 7.43 -9.38 19.06
C LEU A 287 8.41 -8.57 18.21
N ASP A 288 8.16 -8.43 16.91
CA ASP A 288 9.05 -7.73 15.98
C ASP A 288 8.60 -6.26 15.76
N GLN A 289 9.56 -5.34 15.82
CA GLN A 289 9.31 -3.91 15.67
C GLN A 289 8.80 -3.54 14.26
N VAL A 290 9.26 -4.23 13.20
CA VAL A 290 8.77 -3.99 11.84
C VAL A 290 7.30 -4.41 11.73
N SER A 291 6.91 -5.54 12.33
CA SER A 291 5.50 -5.93 12.40
C SER A 291 4.65 -4.89 13.14
N ARG A 292 5.14 -4.36 14.28
CA ARG A 292 4.48 -3.26 15.01
C ARG A 292 4.27 -2.05 14.11
N ASN A 293 5.30 -1.63 13.38
CA ASN A 293 5.22 -0.49 12.47
C ASN A 293 4.20 -0.72 11.35
N MET A 294 4.25 -1.89 10.72
CA MET A 294 3.36 -2.24 9.61
C MET A 294 1.91 -2.38 10.06
N MET A 295 1.63 -2.97 11.22
CA MET A 295 0.28 -3.01 11.79
C MET A 295 -0.25 -1.60 12.09
N THR A 296 0.54 -0.74 12.72
CA THR A 296 0.14 0.64 12.99
C THR A 296 -0.26 1.36 11.70
N THR A 297 0.56 1.25 10.66
CA THR A 297 0.36 2.04 9.44
C THR A 297 -0.65 1.41 8.47
N PHE A 298 -0.47 0.14 8.10
CA PHE A 298 -1.27 -0.51 7.06
C PHE A 298 -2.60 -1.06 7.57
N PHE A 299 -2.80 -1.16 8.88
CA PHE A 299 -4.10 -1.49 9.47
C PHE A 299 -4.74 -0.26 10.12
N VAL A 300 -4.17 0.27 11.21
CA VAL A 300 -4.85 1.32 12.00
C VAL A 300 -4.97 2.62 11.21
N GLN A 301 -3.86 3.18 10.75
CA GLN A 301 -3.84 4.45 10.03
C GLN A 301 -4.53 4.34 8.67
N MET A 302 -4.37 3.21 7.96
CA MET A 302 -5.05 2.97 6.69
C MET A 302 -6.58 2.94 6.86
N ASN A 303 -7.08 2.29 7.92
CA ASN A 303 -8.51 2.28 8.22
C ASN A 303 -9.04 3.68 8.56
N GLN A 304 -8.26 4.51 9.26
CA GLN A 304 -8.62 5.90 9.54
C GLN A 304 -8.73 6.72 8.24
N LEU A 305 -7.75 6.58 7.34
CA LEU A 305 -7.74 7.25 6.05
C LEU A 305 -8.95 6.81 5.20
N ASP A 306 -9.21 5.51 5.12
CA ASP A 306 -10.34 4.94 4.36
C ASP A 306 -11.70 5.37 4.92
N ALA A 307 -11.80 5.53 6.23
CA ALA A 307 -12.98 6.08 6.90
C ALA A 307 -13.17 7.60 6.65
N GLY A 308 -12.21 8.26 6.01
CA GLY A 308 -12.27 9.69 5.71
C GLY A 308 -11.90 10.57 6.90
N ALA A 309 -10.93 10.16 7.74
CA ALA A 309 -10.51 10.94 8.91
C ALA A 309 -10.10 12.39 8.56
N SER A 310 -9.48 12.59 7.41
CA SER A 310 -9.06 13.92 6.90
C SER A 310 -10.11 14.59 6.00
N ARG A 311 -11.29 13.98 5.81
CA ARG A 311 -12.41 14.58 5.08
C ARG A 311 -13.17 15.54 6.01
N PRO A 312 -13.56 16.75 5.57
CA PRO A 312 -14.41 17.65 6.34
C PRO A 312 -15.69 16.98 6.82
N LYS A 313 -16.00 17.20 8.11
CA LYS A 313 -17.22 16.68 8.75
C LYS A 313 -18.42 17.54 8.36
N GLY A 314 -19.60 16.96 8.29
CA GLY A 314 -20.85 17.69 8.02
C GLY A 314 -21.15 17.99 6.55
N VAL A 315 -20.22 17.70 5.62
CA VAL A 315 -20.47 17.78 4.18
C VAL A 315 -20.98 16.44 3.65
N GLU A 316 -22.12 16.41 2.95
CA GLU A 316 -22.66 15.18 2.37
C GLU A 316 -21.71 14.57 1.31
N LYS A 317 -21.70 13.24 1.20
CA LYS A 317 -20.93 12.55 0.16
C LYS A 317 -21.57 12.75 -1.20
N ARG A 318 -20.76 13.09 -2.20
CA ARG A 318 -21.20 13.28 -3.58
C ARG A 318 -20.35 12.44 -4.54
N GLN A 319 -20.99 11.92 -5.58
CA GLN A 319 -20.30 11.22 -6.66
C GLN A 319 -20.06 12.17 -7.83
N VAL A 320 -18.84 12.17 -8.36
CA VAL A 320 -18.51 12.85 -9.61
C VAL A 320 -19.00 11.98 -10.76
N LYS A 321 -19.82 12.57 -11.64
CA LYS A 321 -20.38 11.89 -12.81
C LYS A 321 -19.65 12.30 -14.08
N LYS A 322 -19.31 13.58 -14.20
CA LYS A 322 -18.59 14.13 -15.35
C LYS A 322 -17.35 14.90 -14.90
N LEU A 323 -16.18 14.47 -15.36
CA LEU A 323 -14.86 15.00 -14.99
C LEU A 323 -14.18 15.63 -16.21
N GLY A 324 -13.75 16.88 -16.09
CA GLY A 324 -12.90 17.52 -17.10
C GLY A 324 -11.41 17.31 -16.77
N ILE A 325 -10.59 17.05 -17.77
CA ILE A 325 -9.13 16.95 -17.64
C ILE A 325 -8.51 17.92 -18.63
N LEU A 326 -7.67 18.85 -18.15
CA LEU A 326 -7.00 19.85 -18.99
C LEU A 326 -5.55 19.45 -19.19
N GLY A 327 -5.15 19.22 -20.45
CA GLY A 327 -3.85 18.68 -20.82
C GLY A 327 -3.92 17.18 -21.07
N ALA A 328 -3.59 16.77 -22.29
CA ALA A 328 -3.61 15.39 -22.76
C ALA A 328 -2.21 14.75 -22.77
N GLY A 329 -1.29 15.30 -21.98
CA GLY A 329 0.02 14.71 -21.71
C GLY A 329 -0.07 13.43 -20.87
N VAL A 330 1.09 12.91 -20.44
CA VAL A 330 1.19 11.63 -19.72
C VAL A 330 0.28 11.57 -18.48
N MET A 331 0.29 12.63 -17.65
CA MET A 331 -0.53 12.69 -16.44
C MET A 331 -2.02 12.76 -16.75
N GLY A 332 -2.45 13.73 -17.56
CA GLY A 332 -3.86 13.89 -17.90
C GLY A 332 -4.46 12.67 -18.61
N ALA A 333 -3.72 12.04 -19.52
CA ALA A 333 -4.15 10.80 -20.17
C ALA A 333 -4.30 9.63 -19.17
N GLY A 334 -3.39 9.50 -18.21
CA GLY A 334 -3.47 8.49 -17.16
C GLY A 334 -4.64 8.72 -16.20
N ILE A 335 -4.89 9.97 -15.80
CA ILE A 335 -6.04 10.35 -14.95
C ILE A 335 -7.36 10.08 -15.69
N ALA A 336 -7.46 10.50 -16.96
CA ALA A 336 -8.63 10.26 -17.80
C ALA A 336 -8.94 8.76 -17.94
N PHE A 337 -7.92 7.94 -18.19
CA PHE A 337 -8.07 6.48 -18.27
C PHE A 337 -8.57 5.88 -16.94
N ASN A 338 -8.00 6.31 -15.81
CA ASN A 338 -8.43 5.81 -14.49
C ASN A 338 -9.89 6.18 -14.18
N ALA A 339 -10.29 7.43 -14.46
CA ALA A 339 -11.66 7.90 -14.26
C ALA A 339 -12.67 7.13 -15.13
N ALA A 340 -12.37 6.94 -16.42
CA ALA A 340 -13.23 6.17 -17.33
C ALA A 340 -13.37 4.70 -16.91
N LYS A 341 -12.31 4.11 -16.34
CA LYS A 341 -12.31 2.73 -15.84
C LYS A 341 -13.26 2.50 -14.67
N VAL A 342 -13.43 3.50 -13.81
CA VAL A 342 -14.39 3.45 -12.68
C VAL A 342 -15.78 3.98 -13.05
N GLY A 343 -16.02 4.26 -14.34
CA GLY A 343 -17.34 4.59 -14.88
C GLY A 343 -17.68 6.08 -14.94
N ILE A 344 -16.71 6.97 -14.71
CA ILE A 344 -16.90 8.43 -14.81
C ILE A 344 -16.84 8.85 -16.28
N GLU A 345 -17.72 9.76 -16.71
CA GLU A 345 -17.63 10.41 -18.02
C GLU A 345 -16.50 11.44 -18.01
N VAL A 346 -15.64 11.43 -19.02
CA VAL A 346 -14.43 12.26 -19.06
C VAL A 346 -14.41 13.16 -20.29
N VAL A 347 -14.16 14.44 -20.09
CA VAL A 347 -13.80 15.38 -21.16
C VAL A 347 -12.31 15.62 -21.08
N LEU A 348 -11.56 15.11 -22.06
CA LEU A 348 -10.10 15.29 -22.16
C LEU A 348 -9.81 16.44 -23.12
N LYS A 349 -9.49 17.62 -22.58
CA LYS A 349 -9.25 18.85 -23.34
C LYS A 349 -7.76 19.11 -23.51
N ASP A 350 -7.33 19.44 -24.72
CA ASP A 350 -6.00 20.01 -24.99
C ASP A 350 -6.14 21.27 -25.87
N LEU A 351 -5.03 21.84 -26.34
CA LEU A 351 -4.99 23.02 -27.20
C LEU A 351 -5.73 22.81 -28.52
N ASP A 352 -5.75 21.58 -29.03
CA ASP A 352 -6.42 21.21 -30.26
C ASP A 352 -6.86 19.74 -30.22
N GLN A 353 -7.74 19.37 -31.16
CA GLN A 353 -8.27 18.00 -31.28
C GLN A 353 -7.15 16.96 -31.43
N GLN A 354 -6.09 17.25 -32.18
CA GLN A 354 -5.03 16.31 -32.47
C GLN A 354 -4.25 15.92 -31.20
N ARG A 355 -3.95 16.89 -30.33
CA ARG A 355 -3.29 16.64 -29.04
C ARG A 355 -4.21 15.89 -28.07
N ALA A 356 -5.48 16.26 -28.01
CA ALA A 356 -6.47 15.54 -27.19
C ALA A 356 -6.61 14.06 -27.60
N ASP A 357 -6.67 13.80 -28.91
CA ASP A 357 -6.74 12.43 -29.46
C ASP A 357 -5.47 11.62 -29.18
N LYS A 358 -4.29 12.25 -29.18
CA LYS A 358 -3.05 11.60 -28.75
C LYS A 358 -3.11 11.14 -27.29
N GLY A 359 -3.72 11.93 -26.40
CA GLY A 359 -3.94 11.51 -25.02
C GLY A 359 -4.93 10.35 -24.93
N LYS A 360 -6.05 10.40 -25.68
CA LYS A 360 -7.01 9.28 -25.74
C LYS A 360 -6.38 7.99 -26.27
N ALA A 361 -5.41 8.08 -27.18
CA ALA A 361 -4.67 6.92 -27.67
C ALA A 361 -3.89 6.16 -26.58
N TYR A 362 -3.58 6.81 -25.44
CA TYR A 362 -3.06 6.12 -24.27
C TYR A 362 -4.05 5.09 -23.71
N ALA A 363 -5.31 5.49 -23.53
CA ALA A 363 -6.37 4.62 -23.04
C ALA A 363 -6.60 3.44 -23.99
N ILE A 364 -6.56 3.67 -25.31
CA ILE A 364 -6.67 2.62 -26.33
C ILE A 364 -5.57 1.56 -26.10
N LYS A 365 -4.31 1.99 -26.03
CA LYS A 365 -3.17 1.08 -25.78
C LYS A 365 -3.24 0.39 -24.43
N ALA A 366 -3.78 1.06 -23.41
CA ALA A 366 -3.95 0.47 -22.09
C ALA A 366 -5.00 -0.64 -22.10
N CYS A 367 -6.13 -0.44 -22.81
CA CYS A 367 -7.15 -1.46 -23.02
C CYS A 367 -6.61 -2.66 -23.81
N GLU A 368 -5.87 -2.45 -24.90
CA GLU A 368 -5.24 -3.53 -25.69
C GLU A 368 -4.30 -4.41 -24.86
N ARG A 369 -3.67 -3.85 -23.81
CA ARG A 369 -2.74 -4.56 -22.92
C ARG A 369 -3.45 -5.26 -21.77
N ASP A 370 -4.65 -4.85 -21.38
CA ASP A 370 -5.38 -5.43 -20.26
C ASP A 370 -6.20 -6.65 -20.69
N ARG A 371 -5.60 -7.83 -20.59
CA ARG A 371 -6.22 -9.13 -20.95
C ARG A 371 -7.48 -9.49 -20.16
N ARG A 372 -7.89 -8.67 -19.19
CA ARG A 372 -9.10 -8.87 -18.39
C ARG A 372 -10.31 -8.15 -18.96
N LEU A 373 -10.10 -7.20 -19.88
CA LEU A 373 -11.19 -6.50 -20.57
C LEU A 373 -11.54 -7.26 -21.85
N ASP A 374 -12.82 -7.53 -22.04
CA ASP A 374 -13.33 -7.96 -23.35
C ASP A 374 -13.54 -6.73 -24.26
N GLU A 375 -13.88 -7.00 -25.52
CA GLU A 375 -14.06 -5.98 -26.55
C GLU A 375 -15.18 -4.98 -26.17
N VAL A 376 -16.30 -5.49 -25.66
CA VAL A 376 -17.46 -4.68 -25.25
C VAL A 376 -17.11 -3.76 -24.08
N ALA A 377 -16.41 -4.27 -23.06
CA ALA A 377 -15.96 -3.48 -21.91
C ALA A 377 -14.92 -2.43 -22.32
N SER A 378 -14.03 -2.77 -23.25
CA SER A 378 -13.04 -1.84 -23.82
C SER A 378 -13.73 -0.70 -24.57
N GLU A 379 -14.66 -1.00 -25.47
CA GLU A 379 -15.44 0.01 -26.21
C GLU A 379 -16.23 0.92 -25.26
N ALA A 380 -16.90 0.35 -24.27
CA ALA A 380 -17.64 1.11 -23.27
C ALA A 380 -16.74 2.04 -22.45
N LEU A 381 -15.52 1.62 -22.11
CA LEU A 381 -14.55 2.47 -21.42
C LEU A 381 -14.09 3.63 -22.33
N LEU A 382 -13.70 3.33 -23.56
CA LEU A 382 -13.21 4.33 -24.52
C LEU A 382 -14.29 5.34 -24.93
N ALA A 383 -15.56 4.92 -24.95
CA ALA A 383 -16.71 5.77 -25.22
C ALA A 383 -16.94 6.82 -24.13
N ARG A 384 -16.52 6.57 -22.88
CA ARG A 384 -16.61 7.55 -21.78
C ARG A 384 -15.61 8.70 -21.93
N ILE A 385 -14.58 8.57 -22.77
CA ILE A 385 -13.55 9.60 -22.96
C ILE A 385 -13.87 10.42 -24.21
N HIS A 386 -14.36 11.63 -24.02
CA HIS A 386 -14.54 12.62 -25.07
C HIS A 386 -13.28 13.51 -25.18
N SER A 387 -12.46 13.29 -26.21
CA SER A 387 -11.30 14.14 -26.51
C SER A 387 -11.74 15.37 -27.31
N THR A 388 -11.27 16.56 -26.94
CA THR A 388 -11.69 17.82 -27.57
C THR A 388 -10.61 18.90 -27.51
N GLY A 389 -10.63 19.82 -28.48
CA GLY A 389 -9.90 21.10 -28.41
C GLY A 389 -10.73 22.28 -27.90
N ASN A 390 -12.02 22.08 -27.63
CA ASN A 390 -12.97 23.14 -27.31
C ASN A 390 -13.31 23.19 -25.82
N ALA A 391 -13.05 24.33 -25.17
CA ALA A 391 -13.37 24.53 -23.75
C ALA A 391 -14.87 24.46 -23.44
N ALA A 392 -15.76 24.78 -24.40
CA ALA A 392 -17.20 24.74 -24.19
C ALA A 392 -17.73 23.33 -23.84
N ASP A 393 -17.02 22.27 -24.23
CA ASP A 393 -17.41 20.88 -23.95
C ASP A 393 -17.24 20.50 -22.46
N LEU A 394 -16.52 21.32 -21.70
CA LEU A 394 -16.38 21.22 -20.23
C LEU A 394 -17.67 21.61 -19.50
N ALA A 395 -18.65 22.18 -20.20
CA ALA A 395 -19.95 22.49 -19.62
C ALA A 395 -20.58 21.25 -18.95
N GLY A 396 -21.06 21.42 -17.72
CA GLY A 396 -21.67 20.35 -16.92
C GLY A 396 -20.69 19.38 -16.26
N CYS A 397 -19.37 19.61 -16.33
CA CYS A 397 -18.43 18.90 -15.47
C CYS A 397 -18.64 19.28 -13.99
N ASP A 398 -18.67 18.29 -13.11
CA ASP A 398 -18.77 18.50 -11.65
C ASP A 398 -17.46 19.03 -11.08
N LEU A 399 -16.34 18.56 -11.66
CA LEU A 399 -14.98 18.89 -11.28
C LEU A 399 -14.09 18.90 -12.53
N VAL A 400 -13.06 19.74 -12.53
CA VAL A 400 -11.99 19.74 -13.53
C VAL A 400 -10.62 19.53 -12.87
N ILE A 401 -9.75 18.73 -13.47
CA ILE A 401 -8.35 18.56 -13.06
C ILE A 401 -7.44 19.13 -14.15
N GLU A 402 -6.66 20.14 -13.80
CA GLU A 402 -5.66 20.76 -14.64
C GLU A 402 -4.32 20.02 -14.53
N ALA A 403 -3.80 19.53 -15.65
CA ALA A 403 -2.53 18.80 -15.78
C ALA A 403 -1.70 19.32 -16.97
N VAL A 404 -1.65 20.64 -17.12
CA VAL A 404 -0.81 21.36 -18.10
C VAL A 404 0.60 21.62 -17.53
N PHE A 405 1.44 22.27 -18.33
CA PHE A 405 2.84 22.54 -17.98
C PHE A 405 2.97 23.33 -16.67
N GLU A 406 4.07 23.10 -15.93
CA GLU A 406 4.36 23.70 -14.62
C GLU A 406 4.83 25.16 -14.77
N ASP A 407 3.94 26.01 -15.30
CA ASP A 407 4.16 27.45 -15.50
C ASP A 407 2.96 28.25 -14.99
N ARG A 408 3.24 29.33 -14.26
CA ARG A 408 2.22 30.15 -13.57
C ARG A 408 1.30 30.86 -14.55
N GLU A 409 1.85 31.42 -15.63
CA GLU A 409 1.08 32.19 -16.61
C GLU A 409 0.19 31.27 -17.44
N ILE A 410 0.72 30.12 -17.85
CA ILE A 410 -0.03 29.10 -18.57
C ILE A 410 -1.20 28.60 -17.71
N LYS A 411 -0.95 28.22 -16.44
CA LYS A 411 -2.00 27.76 -15.53
C LYS A 411 -3.05 28.85 -15.29
N ALA A 412 -2.64 30.10 -15.08
CA ALA A 412 -3.56 31.22 -14.90
C ALA A 412 -4.44 31.50 -16.13
N ALA A 413 -3.93 31.31 -17.35
CA ALA A 413 -4.69 31.44 -18.58
C ALA A 413 -5.71 30.30 -18.72
N VAL A 414 -5.30 29.07 -18.44
CA VAL A 414 -6.15 27.87 -18.49
C VAL A 414 -7.27 27.94 -17.46
N THR A 415 -6.99 28.41 -16.23
CA THR A 415 -8.02 28.64 -15.20
C THR A 415 -9.11 29.58 -15.72
N ARG A 416 -8.73 30.75 -16.25
CA ARG A 416 -9.67 31.76 -16.75
C ARG A 416 -10.50 31.27 -17.94
N GLU A 417 -9.87 30.59 -18.91
CA GLU A 417 -10.57 29.98 -20.06
C GLU A 417 -11.61 28.95 -19.59
N THR A 418 -11.20 28.10 -18.65
CA THR A 418 -12.02 26.97 -18.18
C THR A 418 -13.19 27.44 -17.33
N GLU A 419 -12.97 28.37 -16.39
CA GLU A 419 -14.02 28.85 -15.50
C GLU A 419 -15.17 29.53 -16.24
N ALA A 420 -14.89 30.15 -17.39
CA ALA A 420 -15.91 30.74 -18.26
C ALA A 420 -16.86 29.69 -18.90
N ALA A 421 -16.43 28.43 -19.01
CA ALA A 421 -17.23 27.32 -19.52
C ALA A 421 -17.89 26.47 -18.42
N LEU A 422 -17.40 26.58 -17.17
CA LEU A 422 -17.87 25.80 -16.02
C LEU A 422 -19.04 26.47 -15.29
N GLY A 423 -19.93 25.64 -14.75
CA GLY A 423 -21.00 26.11 -13.86
C GLY A 423 -20.46 26.67 -12.54
N ASP A 424 -21.26 27.51 -11.87
CA ASP A 424 -20.86 28.25 -10.65
C ASP A 424 -20.39 27.39 -9.47
N ASN A 425 -20.83 26.14 -9.43
CA ASN A 425 -20.52 25.19 -8.35
C ASN A 425 -19.42 24.18 -8.73
N ALA A 426 -18.83 24.28 -9.92
CA ALA A 426 -17.80 23.35 -10.35
C ALA A 426 -16.50 23.59 -9.59
N ILE A 427 -15.83 22.49 -9.22
CA ILE A 427 -14.52 22.53 -8.55
C ILE A 427 -13.40 22.54 -9.60
N PHE A 428 -12.40 23.41 -9.41
CA PHE A 428 -11.19 23.45 -10.22
C PHE A 428 -10.01 22.93 -9.40
N ALA A 429 -9.46 21.79 -9.80
CA ALA A 429 -8.32 21.16 -9.16
C ALA A 429 -7.05 21.31 -10.01
N SER A 430 -5.93 21.72 -9.42
CA SER A 430 -4.62 21.76 -10.10
C SER A 430 -3.77 20.54 -9.71
N ASN A 431 -3.26 19.79 -10.69
CA ASN A 431 -2.27 18.73 -10.53
C ASN A 431 -0.84 19.32 -10.62
N THR A 432 -0.60 20.41 -9.89
CA THR A 432 0.75 20.96 -9.74
C THR A 432 1.52 20.19 -8.66
N SER A 433 2.85 20.18 -8.77
CA SER A 433 3.75 19.47 -7.85
C SER A 433 4.54 20.41 -6.92
N SER A 434 4.55 21.70 -7.24
CA SER A 434 5.43 22.68 -6.60
C SER A 434 4.85 24.08 -6.41
N LEU A 435 3.92 24.52 -7.27
CA LEU A 435 3.39 25.87 -7.24
C LEU A 435 2.31 26.00 -6.15
N PRO A 436 2.40 26.97 -5.23
CA PRO A 436 1.39 27.16 -4.19
C PRO A 436 -0.02 27.36 -4.77
N ILE A 437 -0.99 26.62 -4.23
CA ILE A 437 -2.40 26.63 -4.65
C ILE A 437 -3.02 27.99 -4.41
N THR A 438 -2.67 28.67 -3.32
CA THR A 438 -3.14 30.01 -2.97
C THR A 438 -2.74 31.02 -4.04
N GLU A 439 -1.52 30.91 -4.56
CA GLU A 439 -1.05 31.78 -5.63
C GLU A 439 -1.76 31.49 -6.96
N LEU A 440 -1.96 30.20 -7.30
CA LEU A 440 -2.69 29.80 -8.51
C LEU A 440 -4.17 30.20 -8.47
N ALA A 441 -4.79 30.12 -7.29
CA ALA A 441 -6.19 30.51 -7.06
C ALA A 441 -6.42 32.01 -7.31
N GLY A 442 -5.38 32.86 -7.29
CA GLY A 442 -5.49 34.28 -7.63
C GLY A 442 -5.97 34.56 -9.07
N ALA A 443 -5.86 33.58 -9.97
CA ALA A 443 -6.41 33.67 -11.32
C ALA A 443 -7.88 33.24 -11.43
N SER A 444 -8.43 32.62 -10.38
CA SER A 444 -9.81 32.14 -10.33
C SER A 444 -10.77 33.24 -9.89
N VAL A 445 -11.95 33.28 -10.51
CA VAL A 445 -13.07 34.13 -10.04
C VAL A 445 -13.87 33.48 -8.91
N ARG A 446 -13.58 32.22 -8.59
CA ARG A 446 -14.20 31.41 -7.53
C ARG A 446 -13.11 30.68 -6.71
N PRO A 447 -12.19 31.40 -6.06
CA PRO A 447 -11.04 30.79 -5.35
C PRO A 447 -11.46 29.78 -4.27
N GLN A 448 -12.68 29.88 -3.74
CA GLN A 448 -13.25 28.91 -2.81
C GLN A 448 -13.48 27.51 -3.41
N ASN A 449 -13.64 27.43 -4.73
CA ASN A 449 -13.77 26.19 -5.48
C ASN A 449 -12.43 25.72 -6.08
N PHE A 450 -11.33 26.41 -5.78
CA PHE A 450 -10.00 26.09 -6.30
C PHE A 450 -9.23 25.25 -5.28
N ILE A 451 -8.62 24.15 -5.72
CA ILE A 451 -7.93 23.19 -4.84
C ILE A 451 -6.74 22.54 -5.56
N GLY A 452 -5.78 21.99 -4.84
CA GLY A 452 -4.77 21.10 -5.41
C GLY A 452 -5.22 19.64 -5.37
N MET A 453 -4.96 18.89 -6.44
CA MET A 453 -5.17 17.44 -6.50
C MET A 453 -3.97 16.81 -7.22
N HIS A 454 -2.91 16.58 -6.46
CA HIS A 454 -1.62 16.13 -6.94
C HIS A 454 -1.58 14.59 -7.06
N PHE A 455 -1.45 14.11 -8.30
CA PHE A 455 -1.27 12.71 -8.68
C PHE A 455 0.19 12.40 -8.92
N PHE A 456 0.55 11.12 -8.74
CA PHE A 456 1.90 10.62 -8.95
C PHE A 456 1.97 9.78 -10.23
N SER A 457 3.03 9.95 -11.02
CA SER A 457 3.21 9.22 -12.28
C SER A 457 3.70 7.78 -12.04
N PRO A 458 3.16 6.75 -12.74
CA PRO A 458 1.99 6.80 -13.63
C PRO A 458 0.66 6.90 -12.87
N ALA A 459 -0.19 7.87 -13.25
CA ALA A 459 -1.39 8.24 -12.51
C ALA A 459 -2.42 7.12 -12.35
N GLU A 460 -2.50 6.17 -13.28
CA GLU A 460 -3.43 5.04 -13.17
C GLU A 460 -2.95 3.93 -12.20
N ARG A 461 -1.66 3.93 -11.84
CA ARG A 461 -1.04 2.88 -11.00
C ARG A 461 -0.75 3.35 -9.59
N MET A 462 -0.29 4.59 -9.43
CA MET A 462 0.12 5.11 -8.13
C MET A 462 -1.10 5.24 -7.21
N PRO A 463 -1.07 4.71 -5.98
CA PRO A 463 -2.26 4.62 -5.15
C PRO A 463 -2.63 5.92 -4.43
N LEU A 464 -1.69 6.87 -4.28
CA LEU A 464 -1.90 8.10 -3.51
C LEU A 464 -2.43 9.24 -4.40
N VAL A 465 -3.22 10.13 -3.78
CA VAL A 465 -3.45 11.50 -4.24
C VAL A 465 -3.21 12.44 -3.05
N GLU A 466 -2.41 13.48 -3.26
CA GLU A 466 -2.21 14.56 -2.27
C GLU A 466 -3.18 15.70 -2.59
N ILE A 467 -4.12 15.97 -1.68
CA ILE A 467 -5.11 17.05 -1.81
C ILE A 467 -4.59 18.26 -1.04
N ILE A 468 -4.50 19.40 -1.71
CA ILE A 468 -3.89 20.62 -1.15
C ILE A 468 -4.94 21.71 -1.01
N THR A 469 -5.18 22.17 0.22
CA THR A 469 -6.10 23.29 0.48
C THR A 469 -5.34 24.62 0.47
N GLY A 470 -5.68 25.49 -0.47
CA GLY A 470 -5.28 26.90 -0.44
C GLY A 470 -6.03 27.67 0.65
N GLU A 471 -5.61 28.91 0.92
CA GLU A 471 -6.19 29.73 1.99
C GLU A 471 -7.71 29.94 1.89
N GLN A 472 -8.24 29.97 0.66
CA GLN A 472 -9.67 30.22 0.41
C GLN A 472 -10.46 28.94 0.08
N THR A 473 -9.80 27.79 -0.10
CA THR A 473 -10.46 26.53 -0.49
C THR A 473 -11.55 26.15 0.52
N SER A 474 -12.76 25.88 0.04
CA SER A 474 -13.90 25.54 0.90
C SER A 474 -13.90 24.06 1.33
N ASP A 475 -14.62 23.77 2.41
CA ASP A 475 -14.84 22.40 2.88
C ASP A 475 -15.61 21.56 1.84
N GLU A 476 -16.49 22.18 1.04
CA GLU A 476 -17.21 21.49 -0.05
C GLU A 476 -16.27 21.09 -1.19
N ALA A 477 -15.29 21.95 -1.53
CA ALA A 477 -14.29 21.66 -2.54
C ALA A 477 -13.37 20.52 -2.09
N LEU A 478 -12.90 20.57 -0.85
CA LEU A 478 -12.11 19.51 -0.23
C LEU A 478 -12.91 18.19 -0.17
N ALA A 479 -14.15 18.22 0.32
CA ALA A 479 -14.98 17.03 0.43
C ALA A 479 -15.26 16.36 -0.92
N LEU A 480 -15.59 17.11 -1.97
CA LEU A 480 -15.83 16.54 -3.31
C LEU A 480 -14.55 15.97 -3.93
N THR A 481 -13.41 16.66 -3.75
CA THR A 481 -12.11 16.19 -4.25
C THR A 481 -11.66 14.92 -3.52
N PHE A 482 -11.91 14.84 -2.21
CA PHE A 482 -11.69 13.64 -1.40
C PHE A 482 -12.57 12.47 -1.86
N ASP A 483 -13.87 12.72 -2.07
CA ASP A 483 -14.82 11.72 -2.57
C ASP A 483 -14.41 11.22 -3.96
N LEU A 484 -13.97 12.11 -4.86
CA LEU A 484 -13.42 11.74 -6.17
C LEU A 484 -12.17 10.87 -6.04
N ALA A 485 -11.22 11.21 -5.18
CA ALA A 485 -10.03 10.40 -4.97
C ALA A 485 -10.40 8.96 -4.53
N GLN A 486 -11.35 8.82 -3.60
CA GLN A 486 -11.86 7.50 -3.20
C GLN A 486 -12.59 6.78 -4.35
N GLN A 487 -13.41 7.50 -5.13
CA GLN A 487 -14.12 6.97 -6.29
C GLN A 487 -13.14 6.43 -7.36
N LEU A 488 -11.99 7.10 -7.53
CA LEU A 488 -10.89 6.68 -8.41
C LEU A 488 -10.05 5.52 -7.84
N GLY A 489 -10.40 4.99 -6.68
CA GLY A 489 -9.66 3.93 -5.99
C GLY A 489 -8.32 4.38 -5.42
N LYS A 490 -8.14 5.69 -5.20
CA LYS A 490 -6.94 6.29 -4.62
C LYS A 490 -7.08 6.47 -3.11
N LYS A 491 -5.94 6.65 -2.44
CA LYS A 491 -5.82 7.01 -1.03
C LYS A 491 -5.56 8.53 -0.95
N PRO A 492 -6.56 9.35 -0.59
CA PRO A 492 -6.36 10.77 -0.40
C PRO A 492 -5.64 11.06 0.92
N ILE A 493 -4.67 11.97 0.87
CA ILE A 493 -4.15 12.68 2.05
C ILE A 493 -4.46 14.16 1.90
N VAL A 494 -4.61 14.88 3.03
CA VAL A 494 -4.93 16.30 3.01
C VAL A 494 -3.80 17.11 3.63
N VAL A 495 -3.34 18.11 2.89
CA VAL A 495 -2.30 19.05 3.32
C VAL A 495 -2.75 20.46 3.06
N ARG A 496 -2.24 21.40 3.84
CA ARG A 496 -2.40 22.83 3.55
C ARG A 496 -1.37 23.26 2.51
N ASP A 497 -1.66 24.39 1.89
CA ASP A 497 -0.79 24.97 0.89
C ASP A 497 0.54 25.44 1.50
N ALA A 498 1.63 25.03 0.84
CA ALA A 498 3.00 25.42 1.14
C ALA A 498 3.86 25.09 -0.09
N PRO A 499 4.99 25.79 -0.32
CA PRO A 499 5.89 25.47 -1.42
C PRO A 499 6.34 23.99 -1.38
N GLY A 500 5.98 23.21 -2.41
CA GLY A 500 6.28 21.77 -2.48
C GLY A 500 5.45 20.86 -1.55
N PHE A 501 4.41 21.40 -0.92
CA PHE A 501 3.39 20.65 -0.15
C PHE A 501 3.98 19.73 0.93
N PHE A 502 3.58 18.47 1.00
CA PHE A 502 4.25 17.46 1.83
C PHE A 502 5.17 16.57 1.00
N THR A 503 4.63 15.97 -0.07
CA THR A 503 5.36 14.90 -0.78
C THR A 503 6.63 15.40 -1.47
N THR A 504 6.56 16.48 -2.24
CA THR A 504 7.70 17.04 -2.97
C THR A 504 8.78 17.55 -2.02
N ARG A 505 8.41 18.24 -0.92
CA ARG A 505 9.37 18.68 0.11
C ARG A 505 10.13 17.52 0.73
N VAL A 506 9.43 16.45 1.11
CA VAL A 506 10.04 15.30 1.81
C VAL A 506 10.97 14.52 0.88
N ILE A 507 10.52 14.12 -0.32
CA ILE A 507 11.37 13.35 -1.24
C ILE A 507 12.58 14.16 -1.72
N GLY A 508 12.42 15.49 -1.86
CA GLY A 508 13.50 16.39 -2.23
C GLY A 508 14.70 16.30 -1.28
N GLN A 509 14.49 15.99 0.00
CA GLN A 509 15.56 15.86 0.98
C GLN A 509 16.51 14.70 0.68
N THR A 510 15.99 13.53 0.31
CA THR A 510 16.84 12.36 0.01
C THR A 510 17.56 12.52 -1.32
N ILE A 511 16.90 13.12 -2.31
CA ILE A 511 17.51 13.45 -3.61
C ILE A 511 18.67 14.42 -3.40
N THR A 512 18.44 15.49 -2.65
CA THR A 512 19.46 16.49 -2.30
C THR A 512 20.66 15.86 -1.60
N GLN A 513 20.44 14.94 -0.65
CA GLN A 513 21.56 14.26 0.02
C GLN A 513 22.30 13.29 -0.89
N GLY A 514 21.62 12.62 -1.82
CA GLY A 514 22.31 11.85 -2.87
C GLY A 514 23.24 12.72 -3.71
N GLN A 515 22.79 13.91 -4.10
CA GLN A 515 23.60 14.87 -4.85
C GLN A 515 24.76 15.41 -4.02
N ARG A 516 24.53 15.77 -2.75
CA ARG A 516 25.60 16.25 -1.85
C ARG A 516 26.67 15.20 -1.61
N MET A 517 26.28 13.95 -1.34
CA MET A 517 27.23 12.84 -1.21
C MET A 517 28.02 12.62 -2.50
N LEU A 518 27.38 12.73 -3.67
CA LEU A 518 28.09 12.66 -4.94
C LEU A 518 29.10 13.82 -5.07
N ALA A 519 28.71 15.05 -4.75
CA ALA A 519 29.60 16.22 -4.76
C ALA A 519 30.79 16.09 -3.79
N GLU A 520 30.59 15.40 -2.67
CA GLU A 520 31.64 15.06 -1.69
C GLU A 520 32.56 13.91 -2.16
N GLY A 521 32.30 13.34 -3.34
CA GLY A 521 33.07 12.25 -3.93
C GLY A 521 32.71 10.87 -3.38
N VAL A 522 31.57 10.69 -2.72
CA VAL A 522 31.09 9.38 -2.29
C VAL A 522 30.70 8.56 -3.52
N ASN A 523 31.06 7.27 -3.50
CA ASN A 523 30.77 6.36 -4.61
C ASN A 523 29.25 6.28 -4.88
N PRO A 524 28.77 6.59 -6.10
CA PRO A 524 27.34 6.54 -6.43
C PRO A 524 26.72 5.15 -6.21
N ALA A 525 27.48 4.08 -6.43
CA ALA A 525 27.00 2.73 -6.15
C ALA A 525 26.73 2.52 -4.65
N LEU A 526 27.52 3.13 -3.76
CA LEU A 526 27.30 3.05 -2.32
C LEU A 526 26.03 3.81 -1.91
N ILE A 527 25.83 5.02 -2.45
CA ILE A 527 24.63 5.85 -2.22
C ILE A 527 23.37 5.08 -2.59
N GLU A 528 23.37 4.46 -3.77
CA GLU A 528 22.20 3.80 -4.35
C GLU A 528 21.89 2.47 -3.67
N ASN A 529 22.92 1.69 -3.35
CA ASN A 529 22.74 0.49 -2.56
C ASN A 529 22.30 0.82 -1.13
N ALA A 530 22.83 1.87 -0.49
CA ALA A 530 22.37 2.30 0.82
C ALA A 530 20.89 2.70 0.81
N ALA A 531 20.41 3.38 -0.24
CA ALA A 531 18.98 3.66 -0.42
C ALA A 531 18.16 2.36 -0.55
N ALA A 532 18.61 1.41 -1.38
CA ALA A 532 17.92 0.14 -1.57
C ALA A 532 17.89 -0.71 -0.28
N PHE A 533 18.99 -0.75 0.48
CA PHE A 533 19.07 -1.41 1.78
C PHE A 533 18.37 -0.63 2.89
N ASN A 534 18.10 0.66 2.72
CA ASN A 534 17.12 1.40 3.51
C ASN A 534 15.68 1.12 3.07
N GLY A 535 15.45 0.31 2.03
CA GLY A 535 14.11 -0.08 1.58
C GLY A 535 13.44 0.89 0.60
N SER A 536 14.18 1.86 0.07
CA SER A 536 13.68 2.71 -1.01
C SER A 536 13.54 1.90 -2.32
N PRO A 537 12.45 2.09 -3.09
CA PRO A 537 12.25 1.38 -4.36
C PRO A 537 13.20 1.84 -5.46
N MET A 538 13.72 3.06 -5.33
CA MET A 538 14.65 3.71 -6.25
C MET A 538 15.59 4.57 -5.42
N GLY A 539 16.88 4.63 -5.77
CA GLY A 539 17.80 5.50 -5.03
C GLY A 539 17.79 6.94 -5.57
N PRO A 540 18.49 7.85 -4.89
CA PRO A 540 18.26 9.29 -5.03
C PRO A 540 18.71 9.85 -6.38
N LEU A 541 19.80 9.36 -6.98
CA LEU A 541 20.28 9.85 -8.27
C LEU A 541 19.41 9.30 -9.40
N GLU A 542 19.03 8.02 -9.35
CA GLU A 542 18.07 7.43 -10.29
C GLU A 542 16.70 8.12 -10.23
N THR A 543 16.25 8.52 -9.04
CA THR A 543 15.00 9.27 -8.86
C THR A 543 15.06 10.61 -9.57
N LEU A 544 16.19 11.33 -9.46
CA LEU A 544 16.38 12.59 -10.17
C LEU A 544 16.45 12.40 -11.70
N ASP A 545 17.08 11.33 -12.19
CA ASP A 545 17.05 10.97 -13.62
C ASP A 545 15.62 10.72 -14.11
N SER A 546 14.79 10.06 -13.31
CA SER A 546 13.38 9.78 -13.63
C SER A 546 12.51 11.03 -13.61
N ILE A 547 12.76 11.97 -12.70
CA ILE A 547 12.06 13.28 -12.64
C ILE A 547 12.51 14.18 -13.80
N SER A 548 13.78 14.05 -14.22
CA SER A 548 14.56 14.91 -15.12
C SER A 548 15.47 15.90 -14.39
N ILE A 549 16.78 15.79 -14.67
CA ILE A 549 17.79 16.75 -14.23
C ILE A 549 17.55 18.11 -14.89
N GLU A 550 17.07 18.11 -16.15
CA GLU A 550 16.76 19.35 -16.89
C GLU A 550 15.63 20.14 -16.22
N THR A 551 14.58 19.47 -15.74
CA THR A 551 13.50 20.10 -14.98
C THR A 551 14.02 20.72 -13.69
N ALA A 552 14.87 19.98 -12.94
CA ALA A 552 15.48 20.50 -11.71
C ALA A 552 16.41 21.70 -11.98
N TYR A 553 17.15 21.68 -13.09
CA TYR A 553 17.98 22.80 -13.54
C TYR A 553 17.15 24.04 -13.85
N HIS A 554 16.07 23.92 -14.61
CA HIS A 554 15.17 25.04 -14.90
C HIS A 554 14.53 25.61 -13.64
N GLY A 555 14.07 24.76 -12.72
CA GLY A 555 13.54 25.20 -11.43
C GLY A 555 14.58 25.94 -10.58
N MET A 556 15.84 25.50 -10.60
CA MET A 556 16.96 26.21 -9.96
C MET A 556 17.20 27.58 -10.59
N GLN A 557 17.23 27.68 -11.92
CA GLN A 557 17.41 28.94 -12.63
C GLN A 557 16.27 29.92 -12.41
N GLN A 558 15.03 29.43 -12.30
CA GLN A 558 13.88 30.26 -11.97
C GLN A 558 14.00 30.82 -10.55
N ARG A 559 14.30 29.98 -9.55
CA ARG A 559 14.52 30.44 -8.16
C ARG A 559 15.64 31.49 -8.07
N LYS A 560 16.72 31.31 -8.83
CA LYS A 560 17.81 32.28 -8.92
C LYS A 560 17.32 33.63 -9.45
N LYS A 561 16.60 33.63 -10.58
CA LYS A 561 16.01 34.87 -11.15
C LYS A 561 15.04 35.54 -10.17
N ASP A 562 14.22 34.77 -9.48
CA ASP A 562 13.24 35.30 -8.53
C ASP A 562 13.94 35.94 -7.32
N ALA A 563 15.00 35.30 -6.79
CA ALA A 563 15.82 35.87 -5.72
C ALA A 563 16.52 37.17 -6.16
N GLU A 564 17.14 37.15 -7.35
CA GLU A 564 17.78 38.34 -7.93
C GLU A 564 16.77 39.47 -8.15
N ALA A 565 15.55 39.16 -8.59
CA ALA A 565 14.46 40.14 -8.76
C ALA A 565 13.99 40.74 -7.42
N ARG A 566 14.08 39.99 -6.32
CA ARG A 566 13.82 40.48 -4.95
C ARG A 566 15.03 41.18 -4.32
N GLY A 567 16.19 41.22 -5.00
CA GLY A 567 17.43 41.77 -4.48
C GLY A 567 18.10 40.89 -3.41
N GLU A 568 17.75 39.60 -3.36
CA GLU A 568 18.31 38.61 -2.46
C GLU A 568 19.57 37.97 -3.07
N ALA A 569 20.56 37.63 -2.24
CA ALA A 569 21.71 36.85 -2.68
C ALA A 569 21.30 35.38 -2.91
N PHE A 570 21.65 34.82 -4.07
CA PHE A 570 21.45 33.40 -4.36
C PHE A 570 22.76 32.63 -4.15
N GLU A 571 22.81 31.81 -3.10
CA GLU A 571 23.96 30.95 -2.81
C GLU A 571 23.91 29.65 -3.62
N ASN A 572 25.00 29.32 -4.32
CA ASN A 572 25.12 28.06 -5.03
C ASN A 572 25.41 26.92 -4.03
N ALA A 573 24.40 26.10 -3.76
CA ALA A 573 24.55 24.91 -2.94
C ALA A 573 25.25 23.76 -3.72
N PRO A 574 25.96 22.82 -3.04
CA PRO A 574 26.66 21.72 -3.70
C PRO A 574 25.79 20.86 -4.64
N GLU A 575 24.54 20.60 -4.25
CA GLU A 575 23.56 19.89 -5.07
C GLU A 575 23.22 20.61 -6.37
N SER A 576 23.17 21.95 -6.35
CA SER A 576 22.90 22.77 -7.54
C SER A 576 24.06 22.69 -8.53
N GLU A 577 25.29 22.60 -8.02
CA GLU A 577 26.49 22.43 -8.86
C GLU A 577 26.50 21.07 -9.56
N VAL A 578 26.08 19.99 -8.88
CA VAL A 578 25.90 18.67 -9.52
C VAL A 578 24.94 18.77 -10.70
N ILE A 579 23.78 19.41 -10.52
CA ILE A 579 22.80 19.61 -11.59
C ILE A 579 23.41 20.41 -12.75
N ARG A 580 24.09 21.52 -12.43
CA ARG A 580 24.76 22.39 -13.42
C ARG A 580 25.77 21.61 -14.25
N VAL A 581 26.69 20.88 -13.60
CA VAL A 581 27.72 20.06 -14.27
C VAL A 581 27.08 19.02 -15.18
N MET A 582 26.04 18.34 -14.73
CA MET A 582 25.36 17.30 -15.53
C MET A 582 24.70 17.88 -16.78
N ILE A 583 24.07 19.06 -16.69
CA ILE A 583 23.40 19.71 -17.82
C ILE A 583 24.39 20.46 -18.72
N GLU A 584 25.12 21.42 -18.18
CA GLU A 584 25.95 22.34 -18.95
C GLU A 584 27.20 21.64 -19.48
N ASP A 585 27.92 20.92 -18.60
CA ASP A 585 29.25 20.41 -18.93
C ASP A 585 29.20 18.98 -19.51
N CYS A 586 28.13 18.22 -19.24
CA CYS A 586 28.00 16.82 -19.64
C CYS A 586 26.85 16.55 -20.61
N GLN A 587 25.90 17.48 -20.77
CA GLN A 587 24.73 17.35 -21.65
C GLN A 587 23.86 16.12 -21.33
N ARG A 588 23.74 15.76 -20.04
CA ARG A 588 22.99 14.59 -19.56
C ARG A 588 21.75 15.04 -18.78
N LYS A 589 20.59 14.95 -19.43
CA LYS A 589 19.33 15.56 -18.99
C LYS A 589 18.46 14.65 -18.11
N GLY A 590 18.73 13.34 -18.10
CA GLY A 590 17.96 12.34 -17.35
C GLY A 590 17.45 11.20 -18.24
N GLN A 591 16.58 10.38 -17.67
CA GLN A 591 16.12 9.11 -18.25
C GLN A 591 15.48 9.26 -19.63
N GLN A 592 14.59 10.24 -19.80
CA GLN A 592 13.87 10.44 -21.07
C GLN A 592 14.77 10.88 -22.22
N ALA A 593 15.93 11.49 -21.91
CA ALA A 593 16.93 11.88 -22.90
C ALA A 593 17.96 10.77 -23.18
N GLY A 594 17.79 9.59 -22.60
CA GLY A 594 18.71 8.45 -22.76
C GLY A 594 19.95 8.50 -21.86
N GLY A 595 20.13 9.54 -21.04
CA GLY A 595 21.32 9.69 -20.21
C GLY A 595 21.22 10.76 -19.12
N GLY A 596 21.51 10.35 -17.89
CA GLY A 596 21.63 11.17 -16.69
C GLY A 596 22.80 10.70 -15.82
N PHE A 597 22.62 10.46 -14.52
CA PHE A 597 23.61 9.71 -13.72
C PHE A 597 23.86 8.29 -14.25
N TYR A 598 22.88 7.75 -14.98
CA TYR A 598 22.95 6.45 -15.64
C TYR A 598 22.80 6.56 -17.15
N ASP A 599 23.23 5.52 -17.87
CA ASP A 599 22.88 5.29 -19.27
C ASP A 599 21.56 4.51 -19.36
N TYR A 600 20.70 4.88 -20.31
CA TYR A 600 19.39 4.27 -20.50
C TYR A 600 19.21 3.76 -21.94
N ASP A 601 18.49 2.65 -22.11
CA ASP A 601 18.12 2.15 -23.44
C ASP A 601 16.95 2.94 -24.05
N GLU A 602 16.60 2.65 -25.30
CA GLU A 602 15.47 3.29 -26.01
C GLU A 602 14.10 3.09 -25.33
N LYS A 603 13.99 2.12 -24.41
CA LYS A 603 12.80 1.84 -23.60
C LYS A 603 12.87 2.50 -22.22
N GLY A 604 13.89 3.31 -21.96
CA GLY A 604 14.14 3.96 -20.68
C GLY A 604 14.64 3.02 -19.58
N ARG A 605 15.13 1.82 -19.91
CA ARG A 605 15.66 0.89 -18.90
C ARG A 605 17.10 1.25 -18.57
N LYS A 606 17.42 1.33 -17.27
CA LYS A 606 18.76 1.60 -16.75
C LYS A 606 19.73 0.51 -17.20
N ILE A 607 20.84 0.90 -17.82
CA ILE A 607 21.88 0.00 -18.33
C ILE A 607 23.04 -0.07 -17.32
N ALA A 608 23.66 1.06 -17.01
CA ALA A 608 24.83 1.14 -16.16
C ALA A 608 24.98 2.54 -15.56
N THR A 609 25.71 2.64 -14.45
CA THR A 609 26.19 3.92 -13.92
C THR A 609 27.13 4.57 -14.93
N TRP A 610 26.93 5.85 -15.22
CA TRP A 610 27.75 6.56 -16.19
C TRP A 610 29.20 6.69 -15.68
N PRO A 611 30.22 6.19 -16.40
CA PRO A 611 31.60 6.22 -15.93
C PRO A 611 32.14 7.63 -15.65
N GLY A 612 31.64 8.64 -16.38
CA GLY A 612 32.07 10.03 -16.23
C GLY A 612 31.74 10.65 -14.87
N LEU A 613 30.86 10.06 -14.06
CA LEU A 613 30.63 10.50 -12.68
C LEU A 613 31.90 10.45 -11.85
N LYS A 614 32.72 9.40 -12.02
CA LYS A 614 33.99 9.27 -11.30
C LYS A 614 34.95 10.38 -11.69
N ASP A 615 35.09 10.65 -12.97
CA ASP A 615 36.01 11.67 -13.48
C ASP A 615 35.63 13.08 -13.04
N ARG A 616 34.32 13.36 -12.91
CA ARG A 616 33.81 14.68 -12.51
C ARG A 616 33.79 14.91 -11.01
N PHE A 617 33.35 13.92 -10.24
CA PHE A 617 33.05 14.10 -8.81
C PHE A 617 34.05 13.38 -7.88
N ALA A 618 34.89 12.50 -8.41
CA ALA A 618 35.90 11.76 -7.64
C ALA A 618 37.22 11.57 -8.43
N PRO A 619 37.80 12.64 -9.04
CA PRO A 619 39.00 12.51 -9.89
C PRO A 619 40.23 11.98 -9.15
N HIS A 620 40.25 12.10 -7.83
CA HIS A 620 41.33 11.64 -6.96
C HIS A 620 41.00 10.35 -6.18
N GLY A 621 39.91 9.68 -6.54
CA GLY A 621 39.38 8.54 -5.80
C GLY A 621 38.11 8.90 -5.02
N TYR A 622 37.37 7.87 -4.62
CA TYR A 622 36.14 8.05 -3.84
C TYR A 622 36.46 8.38 -2.38
N THR A 623 35.61 9.21 -1.79
CA THR A 623 35.64 9.53 -0.36
C THR A 623 34.90 8.45 0.42
N ASP A 624 35.58 7.84 1.38
CA ASP A 624 34.97 6.89 2.31
C ASP A 624 34.32 7.62 3.48
N ILE A 625 33.06 7.30 3.75
CA ILE A 625 32.32 7.72 4.94
C ILE A 625 31.68 6.48 5.61
N PRO A 626 31.36 6.53 6.91
CA PRO A 626 30.71 5.41 7.58
C PRO A 626 29.42 5.00 6.87
N TYR A 627 29.23 3.69 6.62
CA TYR A 627 28.05 3.20 5.89
C TYR A 627 26.73 3.60 6.56
N GLU A 628 26.66 3.56 7.89
CA GLU A 628 25.48 4.02 8.63
C GLU A 628 25.23 5.52 8.45
N ASP A 629 26.28 6.35 8.29
CA ASP A 629 26.10 7.77 7.97
C ASP A 629 25.53 7.94 6.54
N VAL A 630 25.91 7.10 5.56
CA VAL A 630 25.27 7.11 4.21
C VAL A 630 23.78 6.80 4.34
N ARG A 631 23.44 5.75 5.09
CA ARG A 631 22.05 5.33 5.31
C ARG A 631 21.24 6.42 6.00
N ASP A 632 21.77 6.97 7.08
CA ASP A 632 21.06 7.98 7.86
C ASP A 632 20.92 9.29 7.08
N ARG A 633 21.92 9.68 6.30
CA ARG A 633 21.83 10.85 5.41
C ARG A 633 20.73 10.72 4.36
N LEU A 634 20.34 9.51 3.98
CA LEU A 634 19.23 9.29 3.03
C LEU A 634 17.86 9.23 3.72
N LEU A 635 17.80 8.81 4.98
CA LEU A 635 16.55 8.60 5.73
C LEU A 635 16.16 9.79 6.62
N PHE A 636 17.07 10.24 7.50
CA PHE A 636 16.80 11.27 8.50
C PHE A 636 16.27 12.59 7.96
N PRO A 637 16.78 13.16 6.85
CA PRO A 637 16.36 14.50 6.46
C PRO A 637 14.93 14.49 5.90
N GLN A 638 14.47 13.37 5.33
CA GLN A 638 13.07 13.17 4.96
C GLN A 638 12.16 13.22 6.19
N VAL A 639 12.53 12.49 7.24
CA VAL A 639 11.78 12.44 8.50
C VAL A 639 11.78 13.81 9.18
N LEU A 640 12.94 14.46 9.27
CA LEU A 640 13.05 15.79 9.89
C LEU A 640 12.23 16.83 9.13
N GLU A 641 12.19 16.77 7.80
CA GLU A 641 11.35 17.66 7.00
C GLU A 641 9.86 17.39 7.21
N ALA A 642 9.45 16.12 7.30
CA ALA A 642 8.07 15.78 7.66
C ALA A 642 7.66 16.35 9.04
N ILE A 643 8.58 16.35 10.01
CA ILE A 643 8.36 16.96 11.33
C ILE A 643 8.24 18.49 11.21
N ARG A 644 9.06 19.16 10.39
CA ARG A 644 8.93 20.61 10.13
C ARG A 644 7.58 20.93 9.50
N ILE A 645 7.16 20.17 8.51
CA ILE A 645 5.85 20.33 7.84
C ILE A 645 4.70 20.19 8.85
N MET A 646 4.81 19.26 9.81
CA MET A 646 3.82 19.11 10.88
C MET A 646 3.87 20.27 11.88
N GLU A 647 5.06 20.73 12.27
CA GLU A 647 5.28 21.90 13.14
C GLU A 647 4.74 23.19 12.53
N GLU A 648 4.88 23.36 11.21
CA GLU A 648 4.32 24.47 10.43
C GLU A 648 2.79 24.37 10.28
N GLY A 649 2.18 23.24 10.65
CA GLY A 649 0.75 23.00 10.51
C GLY A 649 0.29 22.77 9.07
N VAL A 650 1.23 22.45 8.16
CA VAL A 650 0.94 22.08 6.76
C VAL A 650 0.33 20.69 6.69
N LEU A 651 0.85 19.75 7.50
CA LEU A 651 0.28 18.43 7.68
C LEU A 651 -0.26 18.30 9.11
N THR A 652 -1.53 17.91 9.25
CA THR A 652 -2.20 17.84 10.57
C THR A 652 -2.55 16.42 11.02
N SER A 653 -2.16 15.40 10.24
CA SER A 653 -2.48 13.99 10.49
C SER A 653 -1.22 13.14 10.36
N VAL A 654 -0.89 12.39 11.42
CA VAL A 654 0.21 11.42 11.42
C VAL A 654 -0.06 10.29 10.42
N ALA A 655 -1.32 9.85 10.31
CA ALA A 655 -1.74 8.84 9.35
C ALA A 655 -1.49 9.29 7.91
N ASP A 656 -1.85 10.54 7.58
CA ASP A 656 -1.68 11.12 6.25
C ASP A 656 -0.19 11.21 5.89
N GLY A 657 0.66 11.63 6.83
CA GLY A 657 2.10 11.70 6.57
C GLY A 657 2.76 10.32 6.43
N ASN A 658 2.42 9.37 7.29
CA ASN A 658 2.96 8.01 7.19
C ASN A 658 2.56 7.33 5.88
N ILE A 659 1.26 7.29 5.59
CA ILE A 659 0.74 6.65 4.37
C ILE A 659 1.18 7.43 3.14
N GLY A 660 1.11 8.77 3.18
CA GLY A 660 1.56 9.65 2.12
C GLY A 660 3.02 9.44 1.75
N SER A 661 3.89 9.33 2.75
CA SER A 661 5.31 9.09 2.54
C SER A 661 5.56 7.75 1.85
N ILE A 662 4.89 6.68 2.29
CA ILE A 662 5.09 5.33 1.74
C ILE A 662 4.50 5.23 0.32
N MET A 663 3.26 5.68 0.14
CA MET A 663 2.49 5.44 -1.09
C MET A 663 2.73 6.49 -2.18
N GLY A 664 3.15 7.70 -1.81
CA GLY A 664 3.43 8.79 -2.75
C GLY A 664 4.88 8.78 -3.21
N ILE A 665 5.81 8.75 -2.25
CA ILE A 665 7.25 8.98 -2.53
C ILE A 665 8.13 7.75 -2.26
N GLY A 666 7.52 6.60 -1.96
CA GLY A 666 8.26 5.35 -1.77
C GLY A 666 9.09 5.30 -0.49
N PHE A 667 8.68 6.00 0.57
CA PHE A 667 9.35 5.90 1.87
C PHE A 667 9.31 4.44 2.37
N PRO A 668 10.37 3.95 3.04
CA PRO A 668 10.51 2.51 3.31
C PRO A 668 9.36 1.91 4.15
N PRO A 669 8.57 0.97 3.60
CA PRO A 669 7.36 0.45 4.26
C PRO A 669 7.58 -0.15 5.66
N HIS A 670 8.73 -0.80 5.88
CA HIS A 670 9.07 -1.48 7.13
C HIS A 670 9.26 -0.53 8.32
N THR A 671 9.46 0.76 8.06
CA THR A 671 9.55 1.80 9.09
C THR A 671 8.17 2.27 9.56
N GLY A 672 7.11 1.94 8.82
CA GLY A 672 5.75 2.44 9.08
C GLY A 672 5.52 3.89 8.62
N GLY A 673 6.49 4.53 7.97
CA GLY A 673 6.36 5.91 7.49
C GLY A 673 7.18 6.90 8.33
N VAL A 674 7.22 8.14 7.88
CA VAL A 674 8.10 9.19 8.41
C VAL A 674 7.96 9.43 9.92
N PHE A 675 6.75 9.38 10.48
CA PHE A 675 6.53 9.59 11.93
C PHE A 675 6.62 8.30 12.73
N GLN A 676 6.09 7.18 12.20
CA GLN A 676 6.19 5.89 12.87
C GLN A 676 7.65 5.44 13.01
N CYS A 677 8.51 5.81 12.06
CA CYS A 677 9.95 5.61 12.15
C CYS A 677 10.55 6.27 13.40
N VAL A 678 10.10 7.48 13.76
CA VAL A 678 10.57 8.16 14.98
C VAL A 678 10.08 7.44 16.23
N ASN A 679 8.82 6.99 16.25
CA ASN A 679 8.26 6.22 17.36
C ASN A 679 9.04 4.91 17.59
N ALA A 680 9.38 4.20 16.51
CA ALA A 680 10.16 2.96 16.56
C ALA A 680 11.62 3.20 16.99
N TYR A 681 12.23 4.31 16.57
CA TYR A 681 13.59 4.70 16.94
C TYR A 681 13.66 5.23 18.38
N GLY A 682 12.57 5.83 18.87
CA GLY A 682 12.48 6.61 20.10
C GLY A 682 12.88 8.07 19.88
N ALA A 683 11.99 9.01 20.20
CA ALA A 683 12.15 10.44 19.92
C ALA A 683 13.49 11.01 20.43
N LYS A 684 13.88 10.66 21.67
CA LYS A 684 15.14 11.08 22.27
C LYS A 684 16.38 10.55 21.54
N ALA A 685 16.37 9.27 21.18
CA ALA A 685 17.47 8.68 20.44
C ALA A 685 17.56 9.26 19.02
N PHE A 686 16.40 9.51 18.39
CA PHE A 686 16.32 10.07 17.05
C PHE A 686 16.84 11.51 17.02
N ALA A 687 16.41 12.36 17.98
CA ALA A 687 16.89 13.74 18.13
C ALA A 687 18.40 13.83 18.38
N ARG A 688 18.95 12.90 19.19
CA ARG A 688 20.40 12.81 19.41
C ARG A 688 21.13 12.48 18.12
N ARG A 689 20.67 11.46 17.38
CA ARG A 689 21.29 11.07 16.11
C ARG A 689 21.20 12.17 15.06
N ALA A 690 20.06 12.85 14.97
CA ALA A 690 19.87 14.02 14.11
C ALA A 690 20.89 15.12 14.44
N SER A 691 21.09 15.43 15.73
CA SER A 691 22.10 16.40 16.18
C SER A 691 23.53 16.02 15.81
N GLU A 692 23.89 14.72 15.92
CA GLU A 692 25.21 14.22 15.49
C GLU A 692 25.43 14.40 13.97
N LEU A 693 24.41 14.08 13.17
CA LEU A 693 24.44 14.29 11.72
C LEU A 693 24.49 15.78 11.38
N ALA A 694 23.80 16.64 12.12
CA ALA A 694 23.81 18.08 11.91
C ALA A 694 25.20 18.67 12.13
N ALA A 695 25.89 18.23 13.19
CA ALA A 695 27.25 18.66 13.50
C ALA A 695 28.27 18.26 12.42
N ARG A 696 28.03 17.15 11.69
CA ARG A 696 28.94 16.61 10.67
C ARG A 696 28.61 17.04 9.24
N TYR A 697 27.32 17.07 8.91
CA TYR A 697 26.80 17.16 7.54
C TYR A 697 25.88 18.37 7.32
N GLY A 698 25.70 19.22 8.34
CA GLY A 698 25.07 20.53 8.23
C GLY A 698 23.59 20.60 8.61
N GLN A 699 23.03 21.80 8.46
CA GLN A 699 21.76 22.22 9.06
C GLN A 699 20.53 21.40 8.64
N ALA A 700 20.56 20.70 7.51
CA ALA A 700 19.45 19.87 7.05
C ALA A 700 19.04 18.80 8.09
N PHE A 701 19.99 18.36 8.90
CA PHE A 701 19.80 17.36 9.96
C PHE A 701 19.44 17.95 11.33
N ALA A 702 19.36 19.28 11.47
CA ALA A 702 19.03 19.89 12.74
C ALA A 702 17.61 19.48 13.17
N PRO A 703 17.44 18.95 14.42
CA PRO A 703 16.15 18.55 14.92
C PRO A 703 15.20 19.77 15.06
N PRO A 704 13.97 19.70 14.52
CA PRO A 704 12.95 20.73 14.74
C PRO A 704 12.53 20.82 16.21
N GLN A 705 11.93 21.93 16.62
CA GLN A 705 11.57 22.15 18.02
C GLN A 705 10.54 21.12 18.51
N LEU A 706 9.57 20.76 17.67
CA LEU A 706 8.58 19.72 17.95
C LEU A 706 9.22 18.39 18.34
N LEU A 707 10.28 17.98 17.64
CA LEU A 707 11.00 16.74 17.97
C LEU A 707 11.74 16.86 19.31
N LEU A 708 12.34 18.02 19.59
CA LEU A 708 13.04 18.27 20.86
C LEU A 708 12.06 18.25 22.04
N ASP A 709 10.93 18.95 21.92
CA ASP A 709 9.85 18.96 22.91
C ASP A 709 9.33 17.55 23.19
N MET A 710 9.08 16.76 22.14
CA MET A 710 8.64 15.37 22.27
C MET A 710 9.70 14.49 22.94
N ALA A 711 10.98 14.68 22.60
CA ALA A 711 12.09 13.97 23.20
C ALA A 711 12.27 14.29 24.71
N GLU A 712 11.96 15.52 25.13
CA GLU A 712 11.97 15.93 26.53
C GLU A 712 10.81 15.34 27.32
N ARG A 713 9.63 15.23 26.70
CA ARG A 713 8.38 14.73 27.32
C ARG A 713 8.17 13.22 27.19
N ASP A 714 9.05 12.53 26.47
CA ASP A 714 8.92 11.11 26.11
C ASP A 714 7.60 10.81 25.36
N GLU A 715 7.24 11.72 24.45
CA GLU A 715 6.01 11.64 23.64
C GLU A 715 6.25 10.92 22.31
N GLN A 716 5.16 10.35 21.77
CA GLN A 716 5.12 9.70 20.46
C GLN A 716 4.18 10.46 19.53
N PHE A 717 4.45 10.39 18.22
CA PHE A 717 3.49 10.85 17.21
C PHE A 717 2.26 9.95 17.26
N ARG A 718 1.06 10.54 17.28
CA ARG A 718 -0.23 9.82 17.41
C ARG A 718 -1.21 10.16 16.29
#